data_AF-A0A1Y2FH21-F1
#
_entry.id   AF-A0A1Y2FH21-F1
#
_cell.length_a   1.000
_cell.length_b   1.000
_cell.length_c   1.000
_cell.angle_alpha   90.00
_cell.angle_beta   90.00
_cell.angle_gamma   90.00
#
_symmetry.space_group_name_H-M   'P 1'
#
loop_
_entity.id
_entity.type
_entity.pdbx_description
1 polymer ?
#
loop_
_entity_poly.entity_id
_entity_poly.type
_entity_poly.pdbx_seq_one_letter_code
_entity_poly.pdbx_strand_id
1 'polypeptide(L)'
;MSDKMPEPPVQDASEIEQQSVEPDTWIHRLISPSLRTEIRLFFNYPVQVKVHRTTWIDGLRGLAALEVFIYFLHCRMFGKDVDRTFGSEGRTSHLWRLPLLRNVYASGEAMLNTLMMISGTVITYGYLRKIRDGETERIYSAILGSMFRRVIRLYLPILILTFITALMVALDLRYYEEHAKDNFIMQLWHWAKASVAFCNPWRKIVVHSEMSHGYKYGTWAVPLSIFASFVCYSTLFVVSWLSKARYRLVIELAVLYYYLSTGTWWTSNYLFGMLFAEFLLWQESRTAEETPEPVITVATPQFWLQGLWWILFVVAWYLCGMPFKVPRAEKHLPGFNWFFDHVPKEFSKTEHLGRFWLMLGGSLLVICVSQLRVFRRLLEGRFLQHVGKHSYMLFLIQTDVIELFGDPLASLIKHDDMDNAPHAWLVSGYILYCATMVPVTLYAAGLATKYIYAPCGRLGEFLEKHGVNELVKAFKELKLLFFKRKSQTPDDSDDSTRNRLTTTLRSDNSATMVELNAMTSKDYPICTACGQQYGGLSTPANCFICQDARQFVPSHGQTWTTLKKMREDNYKNVFTKLPHNGDLAAWSIHTEPKFAIGQRAILLLDEHESNTLWDCVAYLDDNTVGWIKEQGGIGRICISHPHYYSTALDWAAVFDCPIFISKADEMWITRQPQPEDQMDRKRSWSLLSTEVEPVTQDLSFCRIGGHFDGSAVLHSKRHEAIFTGDTISLTPANRRITIMWSYPNMIPLDGKTVAEVCWPRLERLAFSNIYSKFVGEDLLNGGKEMVRRSFEEYCSKLNTPTDAFKMGIEQLLE
;
A
#
# COMPACT_ATOMS: atom_id res chain seq x y z
N MET A 1 39.26 -56.14 -18.86
CA MET A 1 37.91 -55.95 -19.40
C MET A 1 36.99 -55.66 -18.22
N SER A 2 36.28 -54.52 -18.24
CA SER A 2 35.47 -53.93 -17.16
C SER A 2 36.23 -53.15 -16.06
N ASP A 3 36.79 -51.99 -16.42
CA ASP A 3 37.03 -50.91 -15.44
C ASP A 3 35.80 -50.00 -15.41
N LYS A 4 35.06 -50.04 -14.30
CA LYS A 4 33.89 -49.19 -14.04
C LYS A 4 34.36 -47.80 -13.63
N MET A 5 33.94 -46.78 -14.39
CA MET A 5 34.05 -45.37 -14.02
C MET A 5 33.27 -45.08 -12.72
N PRO A 6 33.77 -44.19 -11.84
CA PRO A 6 33.05 -43.78 -10.63
C PRO A 6 31.81 -42.93 -10.97
N GLU A 7 30.73 -43.13 -10.21
CA GLU A 7 29.51 -42.32 -10.26
C GLU A 7 29.77 -40.84 -9.94
N PRO A 8 29.07 -39.89 -10.58
CA PRO A 8 29.17 -38.47 -10.25
C PRO A 8 28.51 -38.18 -8.90
N PRO A 9 29.00 -37.17 -8.15
CA PRO A 9 28.46 -36.85 -6.84
C PRO A 9 27.03 -36.30 -6.96
N VAL A 10 26.17 -36.81 -6.10
CA VAL A 10 24.81 -36.31 -5.86
C VAL A 10 24.92 -34.87 -5.35
N GLN A 11 24.55 -33.90 -6.18
CA GLN A 11 24.37 -32.52 -5.73
C GLN A 11 23.10 -32.42 -4.90
N ASP A 12 23.27 -31.91 -3.69
CA ASP A 12 22.25 -31.68 -2.68
C ASP A 12 21.27 -30.59 -3.16
N ALA A 13 19.96 -30.85 -3.03
CA ALA A 13 18.89 -30.00 -3.56
C ALA A 13 18.61 -28.73 -2.72
N SER A 14 19.55 -28.32 -1.85
CA SER A 14 19.42 -27.16 -0.96
C SER A 14 20.24 -25.93 -1.38
N GLU A 15 20.93 -25.96 -2.52
CA GLU A 15 21.61 -24.79 -3.12
C GLU A 15 20.90 -24.27 -4.38
N ILE A 16 19.58 -24.12 -4.32
CA ILE A 16 18.87 -23.17 -5.19
C ILE A 16 18.48 -21.98 -4.32
N GLU A 17 19.51 -21.26 -3.89
CA GLU A 17 19.37 -19.88 -3.48
C GLU A 17 18.64 -19.13 -4.59
N GLN A 18 17.65 -18.32 -4.23
CA GLN A 18 17.06 -17.32 -5.12
C GLN A 18 18.12 -16.27 -5.47
N GLN A 19 19.10 -16.65 -6.28
CA GLN A 19 19.81 -15.70 -7.11
C GLN A 19 18.73 -15.03 -7.98
N SER A 20 18.52 -13.75 -7.74
CA SER A 20 17.89 -12.90 -8.73
C SER A 20 18.78 -12.95 -9.97
N VAL A 21 18.45 -13.85 -10.89
CA VAL A 21 19.01 -13.84 -12.23
C VAL A 21 18.57 -12.50 -12.81
N GLU A 22 19.47 -11.51 -12.83
CA GLU A 22 19.34 -10.41 -13.78
C GLU A 22 19.11 -11.09 -15.14
N PRO A 23 18.04 -10.76 -15.88
CA PRO A 23 17.99 -11.24 -17.26
C PRO A 23 19.21 -10.66 -17.95
N ASP A 24 20.20 -11.51 -18.22
CA ASP A 24 21.44 -11.21 -18.94
C ASP A 24 21.03 -10.87 -20.38
N THR A 25 20.47 -9.68 -20.55
CA THR A 25 20.08 -9.15 -21.84
C THR A 25 21.35 -8.66 -22.52
N TRP A 26 21.42 -8.79 -23.84
CA TRP A 26 22.55 -8.36 -24.67
C TRP A 26 23.01 -6.90 -24.39
N ILE A 27 22.11 -6.06 -23.84
CA ILE A 27 22.38 -4.69 -23.39
C ILE A 27 23.31 -4.64 -22.16
N HIS A 28 23.22 -5.61 -21.23
CA HIS A 28 24.07 -5.67 -20.01
C HIS A 28 25.56 -5.89 -20.33
N ARG A 29 25.87 -6.43 -21.52
CA ARG A 29 27.24 -6.65 -22.00
C ARG A 29 27.86 -5.44 -22.71
N LEU A 30 27.04 -4.46 -23.12
CA LEU A 30 27.49 -3.27 -23.86
C LEU A 30 27.86 -2.08 -22.96
N ILE A 31 27.47 -2.09 -21.68
CA ILE A 31 27.60 -0.95 -20.77
C ILE A 31 28.41 -1.37 -19.52
N SER A 32 29.46 -0.61 -19.19
CA SER A 32 30.30 -0.89 -18.02
C SER A 32 29.48 -0.82 -16.71
N PRO A 33 29.88 -1.57 -15.65
CA PRO A 33 29.19 -1.52 -14.35
C PRO A 33 29.17 -0.12 -13.71
N SER A 34 30.20 0.69 -13.93
CA SER A 34 30.28 2.08 -13.46
C SER A 34 29.25 2.97 -14.16
N LEU A 35 29.20 2.92 -15.50
CA LEU A 35 28.23 3.67 -16.29
C LEU A 35 26.79 3.21 -15.99
N ARG A 36 26.57 1.91 -15.71
CA ARG A 36 25.27 1.41 -15.21
C ARG A 36 24.87 2.04 -13.88
N THR A 37 25.82 2.21 -12.96
CA THR A 37 25.57 2.81 -11.65
C THR A 37 25.29 4.31 -11.78
N GLU A 38 26.02 5.01 -12.63
CA GLU A 38 25.79 6.43 -12.93
C GLU A 38 24.45 6.66 -13.62
N ILE A 39 24.10 5.87 -14.65
CA ILE A 39 22.78 5.90 -15.29
C ILE A 39 21.68 5.59 -14.25
N ARG A 40 21.90 4.61 -13.36
CA ARG A 40 20.95 4.27 -12.30
C ARG A 40 20.72 5.43 -11.34
N LEU A 41 21.79 6.11 -10.91
CA LEU A 41 21.72 7.27 -10.02
C LEU A 41 21.10 8.49 -10.72
N PHE A 42 21.49 8.74 -11.96
CA PHE A 42 21.03 9.87 -12.76
C PHE A 42 19.52 9.81 -13.04
N PHE A 43 19.01 8.64 -13.45
CA PHE A 43 17.58 8.45 -13.69
C PHE A 43 16.81 8.01 -12.43
N ASN A 44 17.46 7.89 -11.27
CA ASN A 44 16.82 7.44 -10.02
C ASN A 44 16.06 6.11 -10.16
N TYR A 45 16.70 5.13 -10.81
CA TYR A 45 16.12 3.79 -11.03
C TYR A 45 15.98 3.02 -9.70
N PRO A 46 14.83 2.35 -9.46
CA PRO A 46 14.64 1.56 -8.25
C PRO A 46 15.59 0.36 -8.19
N VAL A 47 16.24 0.16 -7.04
CA VAL A 47 17.19 -0.94 -6.79
C VAL A 47 16.47 -2.30 -6.77
N GLN A 48 15.20 -2.34 -6.38
CA GLN A 48 14.35 -3.53 -6.42
C GLN A 48 12.92 -3.14 -6.83
N VAL A 49 12.28 -3.98 -7.65
CA VAL A 49 10.84 -3.88 -7.96
C VAL A 49 10.16 -5.01 -7.19
N LYS A 50 9.31 -4.69 -6.21
CA LYS A 50 8.47 -5.68 -5.53
C LYS A 50 7.35 -6.11 -6.48
N VAL A 51 7.49 -7.29 -7.09
CA VAL A 51 6.49 -7.84 -8.01
C VAL A 51 5.31 -8.40 -7.21
N HIS A 52 4.14 -7.84 -7.46
CA HIS A 52 2.82 -8.28 -7.00
C HIS A 52 1.94 -8.55 -8.23
N ARG A 53 0.81 -9.23 -8.07
CA ARG A 53 0.00 -9.77 -9.18
C ARG A 53 -0.51 -8.73 -10.19
N THR A 54 -0.60 -7.46 -9.77
CA THR A 54 -1.00 -6.32 -10.60
C THR A 54 0.15 -5.38 -10.99
N THR A 55 1.42 -5.73 -10.69
CA THR A 55 2.59 -4.88 -11.01
C THR A 55 2.72 -4.59 -12.50
N TRP A 56 2.35 -5.54 -13.36
CA TRP A 56 2.32 -5.33 -14.82
C TRP A 56 1.43 -4.15 -15.25
N ILE A 57 0.42 -3.76 -14.45
CA ILE A 57 -0.46 -2.61 -14.75
C ILE A 57 0.33 -1.30 -14.70
N ASP A 58 1.23 -1.13 -13.72
CA ASP A 58 2.08 0.06 -13.64
C ASP A 58 3.06 0.11 -14.82
N GLY A 59 3.60 -1.04 -15.23
CA GLY A 59 4.44 -1.16 -16.42
C GLY A 59 3.69 -0.82 -17.71
N LEU A 60 2.46 -1.29 -17.85
CA LEU A 60 1.60 -0.99 -19.00
C LEU A 60 1.26 0.51 -19.06
N ARG A 61 0.99 1.12 -17.89
CA ARG A 61 0.80 2.58 -17.79
C ARG A 61 2.03 3.34 -18.27
N GLY A 62 3.23 2.86 -17.91
CA GLY A 62 4.50 3.41 -18.38
C GLY A 62 4.67 3.29 -19.90
N LEU A 63 4.45 2.09 -20.45
CA LEU A 63 4.54 1.84 -21.89
C LEU A 63 3.56 2.69 -22.68
N ALA A 64 2.29 2.77 -22.24
CA ALA A 64 1.27 3.58 -22.91
C ALA A 64 1.61 5.08 -22.88
N ALA A 65 2.12 5.60 -21.75
CA ALA A 65 2.55 6.99 -21.67
C ALA A 65 3.77 7.30 -22.57
N LEU A 66 4.70 6.35 -22.68
CA LEU A 66 5.86 6.48 -23.57
C LEU A 66 5.43 6.45 -25.05
N GLU A 67 4.49 5.59 -25.41
CA GLU A 67 4.00 5.52 -26.79
C GLU A 67 3.21 6.79 -27.16
N VAL A 68 2.39 7.34 -26.25
CA VAL A 68 1.75 8.65 -26.46
C VAL A 68 2.80 9.73 -26.76
N PHE A 69 3.92 9.71 -26.04
CA PHE A 69 5.03 10.63 -26.29
C PHE A 69 5.67 10.42 -27.66
N ILE A 70 5.95 9.16 -28.03
CA ILE A 70 6.48 8.81 -29.36
C ILE A 70 5.53 9.28 -30.46
N TYR A 71 4.21 9.14 -30.28
CA TYR A 71 3.21 9.66 -31.21
C TYR A 71 3.28 11.18 -31.37
N PHE A 72 3.49 11.94 -30.29
CA PHE A 72 3.69 13.39 -30.39
C PHE A 72 5.00 13.76 -31.09
N LEU A 73 6.10 13.06 -30.82
CA LEU A 73 7.35 13.23 -31.56
C LEU A 73 7.16 12.95 -33.05
N HIS A 74 6.45 11.87 -33.37
CA HIS A 74 6.13 11.48 -34.73
C HIS A 74 5.27 12.55 -35.43
N CYS A 75 4.23 13.06 -34.76
CA CYS A 75 3.41 14.18 -35.24
C CYS A 75 4.24 15.44 -35.51
N ARG A 76 5.23 15.77 -34.67
CA ARG A 76 6.08 16.95 -34.89
C ARG A 76 7.05 16.78 -36.04
N MET A 77 7.57 15.57 -36.24
CA MET A 77 8.49 15.30 -37.33
C MET A 77 7.77 15.26 -38.69
N PHE A 78 6.63 14.58 -38.79
CA PHE A 78 5.96 14.30 -40.08
C PHE A 78 4.64 15.06 -40.32
N GLY A 79 4.18 15.88 -39.37
CA GLY A 79 3.02 16.75 -39.56
C GLY A 79 1.68 16.00 -39.71
N LYS A 80 0.81 16.48 -40.61
CA LYS A 80 -0.56 15.95 -40.78
C LYS A 80 -0.62 14.60 -41.51
N ASP A 81 0.45 14.21 -42.21
CA ASP A 81 0.52 12.94 -42.95
C ASP A 81 0.76 11.71 -42.08
N VAL A 82 0.95 11.89 -40.77
CA VAL A 82 1.15 10.84 -39.76
C VAL A 82 0.07 9.78 -39.74
N ASP A 83 -1.19 10.19 -39.92
CA ASP A 83 -2.33 9.29 -39.78
C ASP A 83 -2.69 8.55 -41.07
N ARG A 84 -2.07 8.91 -42.19
CA ARG A 84 -2.30 8.25 -43.49
C ARG A 84 -1.72 6.84 -43.52
N THR A 85 -2.51 5.91 -44.03
CA THR A 85 -2.18 4.48 -44.09
C THR A 85 -1.36 4.15 -45.32
N PHE A 86 -0.71 2.98 -45.32
CA PHE A 86 -0.06 2.46 -46.51
C PHE A 86 -1.04 2.43 -47.71
N GLY A 87 -0.65 3.08 -48.81
CA GLY A 87 -1.43 3.08 -50.05
C GLY A 87 -2.68 3.97 -50.06
N SER A 88 -2.83 4.90 -49.10
CA SER A 88 -3.83 5.97 -49.21
C SER A 88 -3.52 6.92 -50.38
N GLU A 89 -4.47 7.76 -50.81
CA GLU A 89 -4.21 8.78 -51.85
C GLU A 89 -2.98 9.65 -51.51
N GLY A 90 -2.16 9.97 -52.54
CA GLY A 90 -0.86 10.66 -52.39
C GLY A 90 0.35 9.71 -52.47
N ARG A 91 1.50 10.12 -51.91
CA ARG A 91 2.77 9.36 -51.89
C ARG A 91 2.97 8.70 -50.51
N THR A 92 2.20 7.67 -50.18
CA THR A 92 2.16 7.05 -48.82
C THR A 92 2.55 5.56 -48.78
N SER A 93 3.32 5.10 -49.77
CA SER A 93 3.69 3.68 -49.95
C SER A 93 4.87 3.20 -49.09
N HIS A 94 5.15 3.84 -47.97
CA HIS A 94 6.28 3.45 -47.13
C HIS A 94 5.92 2.29 -46.20
N LEU A 95 6.74 1.24 -46.16
CA LEU A 95 6.46 0.00 -45.41
C LEU A 95 6.14 0.21 -43.92
N TRP A 96 6.70 1.23 -43.28
CA TRP A 96 6.39 1.52 -41.88
C TRP A 96 4.88 1.80 -41.67
N ARG A 97 4.19 2.40 -42.65
CA ARG A 97 2.75 2.73 -42.59
C ARG A 97 1.80 1.53 -42.72
N LEU A 98 2.32 0.32 -42.88
CA LEU A 98 1.50 -0.90 -42.93
C LEU A 98 0.75 -1.10 -41.61
N PRO A 99 -0.44 -1.72 -41.65
CA PRO A 99 -1.14 -2.13 -40.44
C PRO A 99 -0.25 -2.99 -39.52
N LEU A 100 -0.46 -2.90 -38.20
CA LEU A 100 0.38 -3.50 -37.14
C LEU A 100 1.76 -2.87 -36.97
N LEU A 101 2.50 -2.58 -38.04
CA LEU A 101 3.81 -1.93 -37.96
C LEU A 101 3.68 -0.47 -37.52
N ARG A 102 2.68 0.23 -38.06
CA ARG A 102 2.48 1.65 -37.76
C ARG A 102 2.18 1.96 -36.30
N ASN A 103 1.68 0.97 -35.57
CA ASN A 103 1.21 1.13 -34.20
C ASN A 103 2.32 1.51 -33.23
N VAL A 104 3.59 1.23 -33.56
CA VAL A 104 4.74 1.60 -32.71
C VAL A 104 4.84 3.12 -32.49
N TYR A 105 4.28 3.93 -33.40
CA TYR A 105 4.35 5.39 -33.36
C TYR A 105 3.02 6.09 -33.69
N ALA A 106 1.98 5.36 -34.10
CA ALA A 106 0.67 5.91 -34.47
C ALA A 106 -0.46 5.52 -33.51
N SER A 107 -0.17 4.83 -32.39
CA SER A 107 -1.20 4.31 -31.47
C SER A 107 -1.48 5.22 -30.27
N GLY A 108 -0.95 6.46 -30.25
CA GLY A 108 -1.09 7.40 -29.13
C GLY A 108 -2.53 7.58 -28.64
N GLU A 109 -3.49 7.67 -29.56
CA GLU A 109 -4.90 7.78 -29.21
C GLU A 109 -5.44 6.48 -28.57
N ALA A 110 -5.04 5.30 -29.05
CA ALA A 110 -5.40 4.02 -28.43
C ALA A 110 -4.71 3.81 -27.07
N MET A 111 -3.47 4.29 -26.92
CA MET A 111 -2.76 4.25 -25.64
C MET A 111 -3.37 5.20 -24.61
N LEU A 112 -3.95 6.32 -25.03
CA LEU A 112 -4.78 7.14 -24.14
C LEU A 112 -5.99 6.36 -23.63
N ASN A 113 -6.68 5.60 -24.49
CA ASN A 113 -7.79 4.73 -24.08
C ASN A 113 -7.31 3.65 -23.08
N THR A 114 -6.14 3.06 -23.34
CA THR A 114 -5.47 2.11 -22.43
C THR A 114 -5.22 2.74 -21.05
N LEU A 115 -4.69 3.96 -20.99
CA LEU A 115 -4.47 4.70 -19.74
C LEU A 115 -5.77 4.99 -18.98
N MET A 116 -6.86 5.29 -19.70
CA MET A 116 -8.18 5.52 -19.10
C MET A 116 -8.76 4.23 -18.51
N MET A 117 -8.66 3.09 -19.22
CA MET A 117 -9.11 1.80 -18.70
C MET A 117 -8.30 1.34 -17.49
N ILE A 118 -6.97 1.50 -17.53
CA ILE A 118 -6.09 1.25 -16.38
C ILE A 118 -6.52 2.11 -15.19
N SER A 119 -6.80 3.39 -15.43
CA SER A 119 -7.25 4.31 -14.37
C SER A 119 -8.55 3.84 -13.74
N GLY A 120 -9.54 3.43 -14.54
CA GLY A 120 -10.80 2.84 -14.05
C GLY A 120 -10.59 1.58 -13.23
N THR A 121 -9.68 0.70 -13.67
CA THR A 121 -9.30 -0.53 -12.96
C THR A 121 -8.69 -0.21 -11.60
N VAL A 122 -7.67 0.66 -11.55
CA VAL A 122 -6.91 0.95 -10.32
C VAL A 122 -7.77 1.65 -9.27
N ILE A 123 -8.68 2.54 -9.66
CA ILE A 123 -9.55 3.24 -8.69
C ILE A 123 -10.71 2.39 -8.18
N THR A 124 -11.02 1.26 -8.80
CA THR A 124 -12.15 0.40 -8.41
C THR A 124 -11.69 -0.89 -7.74
N TYR A 125 -10.57 -1.48 -8.18
CA TYR A 125 -10.06 -2.78 -7.75
C TYR A 125 -10.03 -2.97 -6.23
N GLY A 126 -9.38 -2.05 -5.50
CA GLY A 126 -9.24 -2.16 -4.05
C GLY A 126 -10.58 -2.09 -3.30
N TYR A 127 -11.56 -1.38 -3.84
CA TYR A 127 -12.90 -1.27 -3.24
C TYR A 127 -13.76 -2.49 -3.56
N LEU A 128 -13.75 -2.94 -4.82
CA LEU A 128 -14.47 -4.16 -5.23
C LEU A 128 -13.96 -5.39 -4.46
N ARG A 129 -12.66 -5.46 -4.20
CA ARG A 129 -12.06 -6.47 -3.33
C ARG A 129 -12.65 -6.42 -1.91
N LYS A 130 -12.64 -5.24 -1.28
CA LYS A 130 -13.24 -5.05 0.06
C LYS A 130 -14.73 -5.36 0.13
N ILE A 131 -15.50 -5.01 -0.91
CA ILE A 131 -16.93 -5.35 -1.02
C ILE A 131 -17.09 -6.88 -1.05
N ARG A 132 -16.23 -7.57 -1.78
CA ARG A 132 -16.25 -9.03 -1.88
C ARG A 132 -15.82 -9.72 -0.59
N ASP A 133 -14.85 -9.16 0.12
CA ASP A 133 -14.30 -9.69 1.37
C ASP A 133 -15.22 -9.39 2.58
N GLY A 134 -16.34 -8.67 2.38
CA GLY A 134 -17.31 -8.35 3.44
C GLY A 134 -16.89 -7.17 4.34
N GLU A 135 -15.82 -6.46 4.00
CA GLU A 135 -15.27 -5.33 4.77
C GLU A 135 -16.00 -4.00 4.47
N THR A 136 -17.32 -3.94 4.72
CA THR A 136 -18.14 -2.79 4.30
C THR A 136 -18.19 -1.62 5.29
N GLU A 137 -17.73 -1.77 6.54
CA GLU A 137 -17.95 -0.80 7.63
C GLU A 137 -17.42 0.62 7.37
N ARG A 138 -16.42 0.80 6.48
CA ARG A 138 -15.81 2.12 6.20
C ARG A 138 -15.60 2.41 4.71
N ILE A 139 -16.26 1.67 3.83
CA ILE A 139 -16.00 1.79 2.39
C ILE A 139 -16.42 3.14 1.83
N TYR A 140 -17.51 3.73 2.34
CA TYR A 140 -18.03 5.03 1.90
C TYR A 140 -17.04 6.16 2.19
N SER A 141 -16.52 6.22 3.41
CA SER A 141 -15.50 7.21 3.80
C SER A 141 -14.23 7.03 2.99
N ALA A 142 -13.84 5.78 2.70
CA ALA A 142 -12.67 5.49 1.87
C ALA A 142 -12.86 5.87 0.38
N ILE A 143 -14.06 5.71 -0.17
CA ILE A 143 -14.42 6.17 -1.53
C ILE A 143 -14.39 7.70 -1.57
N LEU A 144 -15.06 8.37 -0.63
CA LEU A 144 -15.09 9.85 -0.55
C LEU A 144 -13.69 10.45 -0.36
N GLY A 145 -12.87 9.87 0.51
CA GLY A 145 -11.48 10.30 0.70
C GLY A 145 -10.64 10.18 -0.57
N SER A 146 -10.79 9.07 -1.30
CA SER A 146 -10.10 8.87 -2.57
C SER A 146 -10.60 9.78 -3.70
N MET A 147 -11.91 10.06 -3.74
CA MET A 147 -12.48 11.08 -4.63
C MET A 147 -11.79 12.43 -4.40
N PHE A 148 -11.72 12.87 -3.15
CA PHE A 148 -11.13 14.16 -2.77
C PHE A 148 -9.63 14.23 -3.11
N ARG A 149 -8.84 13.24 -2.68
CA ARG A 149 -7.39 13.17 -2.99
C ARG A 149 -7.13 13.20 -4.49
N ARG A 150 -7.97 12.52 -5.29
CA ARG A 150 -7.80 12.43 -6.74
C ARG A 150 -7.99 13.77 -7.45
N VAL A 151 -8.95 14.58 -7.03
CA VAL A 151 -9.17 15.94 -7.57
C VAL A 151 -7.90 16.78 -7.41
N ILE A 152 -7.34 16.81 -6.20
CA ILE A 152 -6.12 17.57 -5.90
C ILE A 152 -4.93 17.03 -6.72
N ARG A 153 -4.73 15.72 -6.69
CA ARG A 153 -3.59 15.05 -7.35
C ARG A 153 -3.56 15.27 -8.87
N LEU A 154 -4.72 15.37 -9.53
CA LEU A 154 -4.79 15.57 -10.97
C LEU A 154 -4.79 17.04 -11.38
N TYR A 155 -5.60 17.90 -10.73
CA TYR A 155 -5.67 19.32 -11.12
C TYR A 155 -4.46 20.14 -10.69
N LEU A 156 -3.98 19.97 -9.45
CA LEU A 156 -2.99 20.87 -8.87
C LEU A 156 -1.66 20.91 -9.64
N PRO A 157 -1.08 19.79 -10.12
CA PRO A 157 0.11 19.83 -10.96
C PRO A 157 -0.09 20.64 -12.25
N ILE A 158 -1.27 20.56 -12.88
CA ILE A 158 -1.59 21.33 -14.08
C ILE A 158 -1.70 22.82 -13.76
N LEU A 159 -2.37 23.16 -12.65
CA LEU A 159 -2.47 24.55 -12.20
C LEU A 159 -1.08 25.16 -11.95
N ILE A 160 -0.16 24.40 -11.34
CA ILE A 160 1.23 24.85 -11.15
C ILE A 160 1.94 25.06 -12.50
N LEU A 161 1.87 24.09 -13.42
CA LEU A 161 2.54 24.20 -14.73
C LEU A 161 1.97 25.35 -15.59
N THR A 162 0.66 25.52 -15.57
CA THR A 162 -0.02 26.60 -16.31
C THR A 162 0.20 27.96 -15.66
N PHE A 163 0.35 28.03 -14.34
CA PHE A 163 0.75 29.24 -13.63
C PHE A 163 2.16 29.66 -14.01
N ILE A 164 3.11 28.72 -14.06
CA ILE A 164 4.47 28.98 -14.55
C ILE A 164 4.42 29.51 -16.00
N THR A 165 3.57 28.91 -16.84
CA THR A 165 3.39 29.38 -18.22
C THR A 165 2.80 30.79 -18.27
N ALA A 166 1.78 31.09 -17.47
CA ALA A 166 1.20 32.42 -17.38
C ALA A 166 2.21 33.46 -16.89
N LEU A 167 3.08 33.10 -15.94
CA LEU A 167 4.17 33.94 -15.45
C LEU A 167 5.21 34.21 -16.54
N MET A 168 5.60 33.20 -17.32
CA MET A 168 6.51 33.38 -18.46
C MET A 168 5.92 34.31 -19.51
N VAL A 169 4.62 34.20 -19.81
CA VAL A 169 3.91 35.12 -20.72
C VAL A 169 3.87 36.54 -20.14
N ALA A 170 3.63 36.69 -18.83
CA ALA A 170 3.59 37.99 -18.17
C ALA A 170 4.95 38.73 -18.21
N LEU A 171 6.05 37.96 -18.24
CA LEU A 171 7.42 38.45 -18.26
C LEU A 171 8.01 38.52 -19.68
N ASP A 172 7.19 38.30 -20.71
CA ASP A 172 7.61 38.26 -22.12
C ASP A 172 8.72 37.23 -22.43
N LEU A 173 8.83 36.18 -21.60
CA LEU A 173 9.78 35.08 -21.76
C LEU A 173 9.25 33.99 -22.70
N ARG A 174 7.94 33.99 -22.97
CA ARG A 174 7.29 33.05 -23.88
C ARG A 174 6.17 33.76 -24.63
N TYR A 175 6.26 33.75 -25.95
CA TYR A 175 5.25 34.36 -26.81
C TYR A 175 4.00 33.48 -26.90
N TYR A 176 2.86 34.03 -26.51
CA TYR A 176 1.54 33.38 -26.59
C TYR A 176 0.48 34.45 -26.91
N GLU A 177 0.42 34.85 -28.17
CA GLU A 177 -0.27 36.06 -28.65
C GLU A 177 -1.74 36.15 -28.18
N GLU A 178 -2.49 35.05 -28.24
CA GLU A 178 -3.90 35.02 -27.82
C GLU A 178 -4.13 35.22 -26.30
N HIS A 179 -3.09 35.01 -25.48
CA HIS A 179 -3.18 34.94 -24.01
C HIS A 179 -2.38 36.01 -23.28
N ALA A 180 -1.63 36.86 -23.99
CA ALA A 180 -0.95 38.00 -23.40
C ALA A 180 -1.95 39.08 -22.95
N LYS A 181 -1.63 39.78 -21.86
CA LYS A 181 -2.41 40.88 -21.29
C LYS A 181 -1.51 42.06 -20.96
N ASP A 182 -2.10 43.24 -20.99
CA ASP A 182 -1.39 44.52 -20.91
C ASP A 182 -0.56 44.73 -19.61
N ASN A 183 -0.90 44.02 -18.53
CA ASN A 183 -0.12 44.04 -17.30
C ASN A 183 -0.17 42.71 -16.53
N PHE A 184 0.78 42.57 -15.61
CA PHE A 184 0.96 41.38 -14.77
C PHE A 184 -0.31 40.97 -14.00
N ILE A 185 -1.03 41.93 -13.42
CA ILE A 185 -2.25 41.65 -12.64
C ILE A 185 -3.35 41.10 -13.56
N MET A 186 -3.54 41.71 -14.74
CA MET A 186 -4.49 41.21 -15.74
C MET A 186 -4.11 39.82 -16.22
N GLN A 187 -2.81 39.52 -16.36
CA GLN A 187 -2.34 38.19 -16.71
C GLN A 187 -2.69 37.15 -15.63
N LEU A 188 -2.46 37.48 -14.35
CA LEU A 188 -2.84 36.61 -13.23
C LEU A 188 -4.36 36.38 -13.15
N TRP A 189 -5.16 37.42 -13.39
CA TRP A 189 -6.62 37.32 -13.42
C TRP A 189 -7.13 36.49 -14.60
N HIS A 190 -6.48 36.61 -15.77
CA HIS A 190 -6.81 35.77 -16.92
C HIS A 190 -6.52 34.30 -16.63
N TRP A 191 -5.36 33.99 -16.05
CA TRP A 191 -5.02 32.64 -15.60
C TRP A 191 -5.99 32.10 -14.54
N ALA A 192 -6.37 32.91 -13.55
CA ALA A 192 -7.31 32.51 -12.52
C ALA A 192 -8.70 32.17 -13.10
N LYS A 193 -9.21 32.99 -14.04
CA LYS A 193 -10.47 32.70 -14.76
C LYS A 193 -10.38 31.41 -15.57
N ALA A 194 -9.28 31.21 -16.30
CA ALA A 194 -9.03 30.00 -17.06
C ALA A 194 -8.97 28.76 -16.14
N SER A 195 -8.35 28.89 -14.97
CA SER A 195 -8.24 27.83 -13.96
C SER A 195 -9.61 27.44 -13.39
N VAL A 196 -10.47 28.42 -13.08
CA VAL A 196 -11.83 28.16 -12.60
C VAL A 196 -12.66 27.46 -13.69
N ALA A 197 -12.57 27.92 -14.95
CA ALA A 197 -13.27 27.28 -16.06
C ALA A 197 -12.78 25.85 -16.33
N PHE A 198 -11.48 25.61 -16.18
CA PHE A 198 -10.85 24.29 -16.34
C PHE A 198 -11.28 23.30 -15.25
N CYS A 199 -11.34 23.76 -14.00
CA CYS A 199 -11.73 22.93 -12.85
C CYS A 199 -13.26 22.79 -12.69
N ASN A 200 -14.07 23.44 -13.52
CA ASN A 200 -15.52 23.43 -13.39
C ASN A 200 -16.12 22.06 -13.82
N PRO A 201 -16.67 21.25 -12.90
CA PRO A 201 -17.23 19.94 -13.22
C PRO A 201 -18.56 20.02 -14.00
N TRP A 202 -19.20 21.18 -14.02
CA TRP A 202 -20.48 21.42 -14.70
C TRP A 202 -20.31 22.02 -16.09
N ARG A 203 -19.07 22.19 -16.56
CA ARG A 203 -18.80 22.67 -17.91
C ARG A 203 -19.36 21.65 -18.90
N LYS A 204 -20.23 22.12 -19.80
CA LYS A 204 -20.82 21.28 -20.85
C LYS A 204 -19.70 20.80 -21.78
N ILE A 205 -19.54 19.49 -21.89
CA ILE A 205 -18.59 18.87 -22.81
C ILE A 205 -19.30 18.71 -24.15
N VAL A 206 -19.11 19.69 -25.05
CA VAL A 206 -19.59 19.60 -26.44
C VAL A 206 -18.47 19.05 -27.32
N VAL A 207 -17.32 19.71 -27.25
CA VAL A 207 -16.07 19.33 -27.91
C VAL A 207 -15.06 19.04 -26.81
N HIS A 208 -14.47 17.85 -26.82
CA HIS A 208 -13.64 17.41 -25.70
C HIS A 208 -12.31 18.17 -25.63
N SER A 209 -11.76 18.57 -26.76
CA SER A 209 -10.51 19.35 -26.85
C SER A 209 -10.62 20.74 -26.22
N GLU A 210 -11.81 21.34 -26.20
CA GLU A 210 -12.10 22.64 -25.55
C GLU A 210 -11.95 22.60 -24.03
N MET A 211 -11.91 21.40 -23.42
CA MET A 211 -11.70 21.22 -21.99
C MET A 211 -10.25 21.49 -21.56
N SER A 212 -9.34 21.81 -22.48
CA SER A 212 -7.96 22.18 -22.14
C SER A 212 -7.89 23.48 -21.35
N HIS A 213 -6.90 23.58 -20.49
CA HIS A 213 -6.48 24.86 -19.90
C HIS A 213 -5.86 25.73 -21.00
N GLY A 214 -6.29 26.99 -21.14
CA GLY A 214 -5.84 27.88 -22.24
C GLY A 214 -4.31 28.05 -22.34
N TYR A 215 -3.62 27.96 -21.19
CA TYR A 215 -2.16 28.03 -21.13
C TYR A 215 -1.42 26.72 -21.43
N LYS A 216 -2.12 25.61 -21.69
CA LYS A 216 -1.47 24.32 -21.95
C LYS A 216 -2.35 23.34 -22.72
N TYR A 217 -1.91 23.03 -23.94
CA TYR A 217 -2.52 22.02 -24.79
C TYR A 217 -2.45 20.61 -24.18
N GLY A 218 -3.44 19.76 -24.50
CA GLY A 218 -3.48 18.35 -24.09
C GLY A 218 -3.97 18.09 -22.66
N THR A 219 -4.28 19.15 -21.89
CA THR A 219 -4.79 19.04 -20.52
C THR A 219 -6.26 18.62 -20.44
N TRP A 220 -6.98 18.64 -21.56
CA TRP A 220 -8.39 18.23 -21.68
C TRP A 220 -8.68 16.82 -21.16
N ALA A 221 -7.72 15.90 -21.21
CA ALA A 221 -7.91 14.52 -20.75
C ALA A 221 -8.16 14.43 -19.24
N VAL A 222 -7.71 15.43 -18.46
CA VAL A 222 -7.86 15.43 -17.00
C VAL A 222 -9.28 15.73 -16.52
N PRO A 223 -9.97 16.79 -17.00
CA PRO A 223 -11.39 16.98 -16.68
C PRO A 223 -12.26 15.77 -17.03
N LEU A 224 -12.04 15.17 -18.21
CA LEU A 224 -12.75 13.94 -18.61
C LEU A 224 -12.46 12.78 -17.66
N SER A 225 -11.20 12.62 -17.26
CA SER A 225 -10.78 11.59 -16.30
C SER A 225 -11.42 11.78 -14.93
N ILE A 226 -11.55 13.02 -14.46
CA ILE A 226 -12.23 13.32 -13.19
C ILE A 226 -13.71 12.99 -13.28
N PHE A 227 -14.38 13.43 -14.35
CA PHE A 227 -15.79 13.11 -14.59
C PHE A 227 -16.02 11.59 -14.61
N ALA A 228 -15.23 10.85 -15.40
CA ALA A 228 -15.32 9.40 -15.48
C ALA A 228 -15.01 8.71 -14.14
N SER A 229 -14.06 9.25 -13.36
CA SER A 229 -13.76 8.75 -12.02
C SER A 229 -14.95 8.91 -11.09
N PHE A 230 -15.66 10.04 -11.13
CA PHE A 230 -16.88 10.23 -10.34
C PHE A 230 -17.98 9.24 -10.74
N VAL A 231 -18.14 8.94 -12.03
CA VAL A 231 -19.05 7.88 -12.47
C VAL A 231 -18.67 6.52 -11.87
N CYS A 232 -17.40 6.14 -11.90
CA CYS A 232 -16.92 4.91 -11.24
C CYS A 232 -17.18 4.93 -9.73
N TYR A 233 -16.90 6.03 -9.03
CA TYR A 233 -17.12 6.14 -7.59
C TYR A 233 -18.60 6.12 -7.20
N SER A 234 -19.47 6.77 -7.97
CA SER A 234 -20.92 6.68 -7.81
C SER A 234 -21.42 5.27 -8.08
N THR A 235 -20.90 4.60 -9.10
CA THR A 235 -21.24 3.20 -9.40
C THR A 235 -20.78 2.29 -8.26
N LEU A 236 -19.54 2.43 -7.78
CA LEU A 236 -19.01 1.75 -6.60
C LEU A 236 -19.88 1.97 -5.36
N PHE A 237 -20.32 3.21 -5.15
CA PHE A 237 -21.22 3.52 -4.04
C PHE A 237 -22.51 2.70 -4.14
N VAL A 238 -23.13 2.62 -5.32
CA VAL A 238 -24.36 1.82 -5.54
C VAL A 238 -24.10 0.32 -5.40
N VAL A 239 -23.04 -0.21 -6.04
CA VAL A 239 -22.76 -1.65 -6.02
C VAL A 239 -22.18 -2.14 -4.69
N SER A 240 -21.70 -1.24 -3.82
CA SER A 240 -21.23 -1.61 -2.48
C SER A 240 -22.33 -2.18 -1.57
N TRP A 241 -23.59 -1.97 -1.93
CA TRP A 241 -24.77 -2.50 -1.22
C TRP A 241 -25.07 -3.95 -1.62
N LEU A 242 -24.33 -4.50 -2.59
CA LEU A 242 -24.58 -5.81 -3.19
C LEU A 242 -23.39 -6.75 -2.93
N SER A 243 -23.62 -7.74 -2.08
CA SER A 243 -22.61 -8.76 -1.75
C SER A 243 -22.32 -9.71 -2.93
N LYS A 244 -23.31 -10.00 -3.78
CA LYS A 244 -23.17 -10.95 -4.90
C LYS A 244 -22.66 -10.28 -6.18
N ALA A 245 -21.55 -10.79 -6.71
CA ALA A 245 -20.89 -10.28 -7.92
C ALA A 245 -21.83 -10.19 -9.14
N ARG A 246 -22.72 -11.17 -9.34
CA ARG A 246 -23.67 -11.17 -10.47
C ARG A 246 -24.58 -9.94 -10.51
N TYR A 247 -24.99 -9.39 -9.36
CA TYR A 247 -25.86 -8.21 -9.31
C TYR A 247 -25.05 -6.93 -9.53
N ARG A 248 -23.81 -6.88 -9.03
CA ARG A 248 -22.89 -5.77 -9.33
C ARG A 248 -22.61 -5.68 -10.82
N LEU A 249 -22.29 -6.81 -11.46
CA LEU A 249 -22.05 -6.90 -12.90
C LEU A 249 -23.25 -6.41 -13.72
N VAL A 250 -24.49 -6.74 -13.34
CA VAL A 250 -25.69 -6.23 -14.04
C VAL A 250 -25.76 -4.70 -13.98
N ILE A 251 -25.51 -4.11 -12.82
CA ILE A 251 -25.50 -2.64 -12.67
C ILE A 251 -24.36 -2.01 -13.45
N GLU A 252 -23.14 -2.55 -13.33
CA GLU A 252 -21.97 -2.06 -14.05
C GLU A 252 -22.16 -2.12 -15.57
N LEU A 253 -22.73 -3.21 -16.09
CA LEU A 253 -23.08 -3.37 -17.51
C LEU A 253 -24.18 -2.40 -17.94
N ALA A 254 -25.19 -2.15 -17.10
CA ALA A 254 -26.24 -1.19 -17.40
C ALA A 254 -25.68 0.25 -17.48
N VAL A 255 -24.81 0.63 -16.55
CA VAL A 255 -24.13 1.95 -16.56
C VAL A 255 -23.20 2.07 -17.76
N LEU A 256 -22.43 1.02 -18.07
CA LEU A 256 -21.60 0.98 -19.28
C LEU A 256 -22.43 1.13 -20.56
N TYR A 257 -23.52 0.37 -20.68
CA TYR A 257 -24.42 0.45 -21.83
C TYR A 257 -24.98 1.86 -22.02
N TYR A 258 -25.37 2.52 -20.93
CA TYR A 258 -25.82 3.91 -20.97
C TYR A 258 -24.75 4.83 -21.58
N TYR A 259 -23.51 4.80 -21.08
CA TYR A 259 -22.45 5.68 -21.61
C TYR A 259 -21.96 5.31 -23.02
N LEU A 260 -22.07 4.04 -23.42
CA LEU A 260 -21.87 3.63 -24.81
C LEU A 260 -22.97 4.19 -25.71
N SER A 261 -24.23 4.16 -25.26
CA SER A 261 -25.38 4.70 -26.00
C SER A 261 -25.38 6.23 -26.13
N THR A 262 -24.55 6.93 -25.36
CA THR A 262 -24.33 8.37 -25.50
C THR A 262 -23.07 8.72 -26.29
N GLY A 263 -22.29 7.73 -26.75
CA GLY A 263 -21.02 7.95 -27.43
C GLY A 263 -19.90 8.47 -26.51
N THR A 264 -20.06 8.35 -25.20
CA THR A 264 -19.15 8.87 -24.18
C THR A 264 -17.98 7.91 -23.96
N TRP A 265 -17.05 7.90 -24.92
CA TRP A 265 -15.95 6.93 -24.99
C TRP A 265 -15.01 6.96 -23.77
N TRP A 266 -14.72 8.14 -23.21
CA TRP A 266 -13.81 8.26 -22.05
C TRP A 266 -14.38 7.58 -20.80
N THR A 267 -15.66 7.83 -20.49
CA THR A 267 -16.35 7.18 -19.36
C THR A 267 -16.51 5.69 -19.60
N SER A 268 -16.77 5.28 -20.84
CA SER A 268 -16.88 3.87 -21.22
C SER A 268 -15.58 3.10 -20.96
N ASN A 269 -14.40 3.67 -21.27
CA ASN A 269 -13.11 3.06 -20.92
C ASN A 269 -12.93 2.86 -19.41
N TYR A 270 -13.29 3.86 -18.60
CA TYR A 270 -13.21 3.75 -17.14
C TYR A 270 -14.11 2.63 -16.61
N LEU A 271 -15.31 2.49 -17.17
CA LEU A 271 -16.25 1.42 -16.83
C LEU A 271 -15.80 0.04 -17.34
N PHE A 272 -15.16 -0.04 -18.51
CA PHE A 272 -14.45 -1.26 -18.92
C PHE A 272 -13.36 -1.63 -17.91
N GLY A 273 -12.65 -0.64 -17.37
CA GLY A 273 -11.68 -0.84 -16.29
C GLY A 273 -12.30 -1.39 -15.01
N MET A 274 -13.49 -0.90 -14.64
CA MET A 274 -14.26 -1.40 -13.50
C MET A 274 -14.67 -2.87 -13.68
N LEU A 275 -15.23 -3.22 -14.84
CA LEU A 275 -15.57 -4.61 -15.19
C LEU A 275 -14.33 -5.51 -15.23
N PHE A 276 -13.22 -4.98 -15.73
CA PHE A 276 -11.96 -5.70 -15.76
C PHE A 276 -11.40 -5.94 -14.35
N ALA A 277 -11.62 -5.03 -13.40
CA ALA A 277 -11.29 -5.25 -12.00
C ALA A 277 -12.09 -6.41 -11.38
N GLU A 278 -13.40 -6.52 -11.65
CA GLU A 278 -14.20 -7.70 -11.25
C GLU A 278 -13.66 -8.99 -11.89
N PHE A 279 -13.27 -8.95 -13.17
CA PHE A 279 -12.66 -10.09 -13.85
C PHE A 279 -11.34 -10.52 -13.21
N LEU A 280 -10.46 -9.57 -12.84
CA LEU A 280 -9.22 -9.87 -12.12
C LEU A 280 -9.50 -10.52 -10.77
N LEU A 281 -10.44 -9.99 -9.98
CA LEU A 281 -10.82 -10.56 -8.68
C LEU A 281 -11.45 -11.95 -8.80
N TRP A 282 -12.22 -12.18 -9.86
CA TRP A 282 -12.72 -13.52 -10.18
C TRP A 282 -11.58 -14.50 -10.48
N GLN A 283 -10.59 -14.10 -11.28
CA GLN A 283 -9.40 -14.92 -11.51
C GLN A 283 -8.65 -15.18 -10.20
N GLU A 284 -8.52 -14.19 -9.31
CA GLU A 284 -7.88 -14.37 -8.01
C GLU A 284 -8.57 -15.46 -7.17
N SER A 285 -9.90 -15.41 -7.07
CA SER A 285 -10.66 -16.40 -6.29
C SER A 285 -10.50 -17.83 -6.79
N ARG A 286 -10.52 -18.05 -8.11
CA ARG A 286 -10.33 -19.39 -8.68
C ARG A 286 -8.94 -19.96 -8.41
N THR A 287 -7.93 -19.10 -8.37
CA THR A 287 -6.55 -19.55 -8.08
C THR A 287 -6.34 -19.85 -6.59
N ALA A 288 -7.17 -19.27 -5.71
CA ALA A 288 -7.10 -19.50 -4.26
C ALA A 288 -7.86 -20.76 -3.82
N GLU A 289 -8.90 -21.16 -4.55
CA GLU A 289 -9.66 -22.41 -4.32
C GLU A 289 -8.92 -23.66 -4.83
N GLU A 290 -7.98 -23.52 -5.77
CA GLU A 290 -7.12 -24.60 -6.26
C GLU A 290 -5.93 -24.82 -5.28
N THR A 291 -6.14 -25.58 -4.20
CA THR A 291 -5.05 -26.20 -3.43
C THR A 291 -4.33 -27.26 -4.28
N PRO A 292 -3.01 -27.48 -4.09
CA PRO A 292 -2.25 -28.44 -4.88
C PRO A 292 -2.49 -29.87 -4.37
N GLU A 293 -3.66 -30.45 -4.64
CA GLU A 293 -3.78 -31.92 -4.66
C GLU A 293 -3.48 -32.44 -6.07
N PRO A 294 -2.78 -33.58 -6.20
CA PRO A 294 -2.42 -34.15 -7.49
C PRO A 294 -3.62 -34.89 -8.07
N VAL A 295 -4.68 -34.16 -8.41
CA VAL A 295 -5.80 -34.73 -9.16
C VAL A 295 -5.42 -34.64 -10.64
N ILE A 296 -4.92 -35.75 -11.16
CA ILE A 296 -4.86 -36.03 -12.60
C ILE A 296 -6.29 -35.89 -13.15
N THR A 297 -6.63 -34.70 -13.61
CA THR A 297 -7.84 -34.43 -14.37
C THR A 297 -7.44 -33.90 -15.73
N VAL A 298 -8.00 -34.56 -16.73
CA VAL A 298 -7.72 -34.46 -18.16
C VAL A 298 -7.62 -32.99 -18.60
N ALA A 299 -6.39 -32.58 -18.94
CA ALA A 299 -6.09 -31.26 -19.46
C ALA A 299 -6.65 -31.09 -20.87
N THR A 300 -7.82 -30.47 -21.02
CA THR A 300 -8.11 -29.70 -22.24
C THR A 300 -7.29 -28.40 -22.24
N PRO A 301 -6.72 -28.00 -23.39
CA PRO A 301 -5.31 -27.63 -23.42
C PRO A 301 -5.13 -26.13 -23.22
N GLN A 302 -4.36 -25.75 -22.20
CA GLN A 302 -3.89 -24.38 -21.97
C GLN A 302 -3.26 -23.74 -23.24
N PHE A 303 -2.81 -24.56 -24.19
CA PHE A 303 -2.28 -24.17 -25.50
C PHE A 303 -3.31 -23.48 -26.42
N TRP A 304 -4.51 -24.04 -26.65
CA TRP A 304 -5.49 -23.44 -27.58
C TRP A 304 -6.04 -22.10 -27.07
N LEU A 305 -6.21 -22.00 -25.75
CA LEU A 305 -6.57 -20.74 -25.10
C LEU A 305 -5.47 -19.68 -25.25
N GLN A 306 -4.20 -20.06 -25.16
CA GLN A 306 -3.08 -19.13 -25.44
C GLN A 306 -3.09 -18.69 -26.91
N GLY A 307 -3.37 -19.60 -27.85
CA GLY A 307 -3.55 -19.27 -29.27
C GLY A 307 -4.65 -18.23 -29.50
N LEU A 308 -5.81 -18.40 -28.85
CA LEU A 308 -6.91 -17.44 -28.92
C LEU A 308 -6.50 -16.05 -28.38
N TRP A 309 -5.79 -15.99 -27.25
CA TRP A 309 -5.31 -14.71 -26.71
C TRP A 309 -4.32 -14.01 -27.62
N TRP A 310 -3.47 -14.75 -28.35
CA TRP A 310 -2.60 -14.17 -29.36
C TRP A 310 -3.38 -13.64 -30.56
N ILE A 311 -4.40 -14.36 -31.03
CA ILE A 311 -5.27 -13.88 -32.11
C ILE A 311 -5.99 -12.59 -31.67
N LEU A 312 -6.57 -12.57 -30.48
CA LEU A 312 -7.22 -11.39 -29.92
C LEU A 312 -6.23 -10.24 -29.71
N PHE A 313 -4.99 -10.52 -29.33
CA PHE A 313 -3.94 -9.52 -29.23
C PHE A 313 -3.63 -8.90 -30.60
N VAL A 314 -3.50 -9.70 -31.66
CA VAL A 314 -3.26 -9.20 -33.01
C VAL A 314 -4.43 -8.32 -33.47
N VAL A 315 -5.67 -8.71 -33.18
CA VAL A 315 -6.86 -7.90 -33.46
C VAL A 315 -6.84 -6.59 -32.66
N ALA A 316 -6.57 -6.66 -31.36
CA ALA A 316 -6.47 -5.47 -30.49
C ALA A 316 -5.38 -4.51 -31.00
N TRP A 317 -4.21 -5.05 -31.31
CA TRP A 317 -3.09 -4.30 -31.86
C TRP A 317 -3.51 -3.66 -33.19
N TYR A 318 -4.12 -4.39 -34.11
CA TYR A 318 -4.64 -3.84 -35.36
C TYR A 318 -5.55 -2.62 -35.14
N LEU A 319 -6.50 -2.73 -34.21
CA LEU A 319 -7.43 -1.65 -33.87
C LEU A 319 -6.73 -0.44 -33.21
N CYS A 320 -5.66 -0.66 -32.46
CA CYS A 320 -4.85 0.43 -31.91
C CYS A 320 -4.19 1.29 -32.99
N GLY A 321 -4.03 0.77 -34.21
CA GLY A 321 -3.49 1.46 -35.38
C GLY A 321 -4.51 2.23 -36.22
N MET A 322 -5.75 2.32 -35.76
CA MET A 322 -6.84 2.97 -36.49
C MET A 322 -6.49 4.45 -36.78
N PRO A 323 -6.60 4.90 -38.04
CA PRO A 323 -6.41 6.31 -38.39
C PRO A 323 -7.35 7.22 -37.62
N PHE A 324 -6.83 8.32 -37.08
CA PHE A 324 -7.59 9.19 -36.17
C PHE A 324 -7.94 10.56 -36.78
N LYS A 325 -6.97 11.26 -37.38
CA LYS A 325 -7.12 12.61 -37.95
C LYS A 325 -7.53 12.63 -39.43
N VAL A 326 -7.93 11.51 -40.01
CA VAL A 326 -8.29 11.46 -41.43
C VAL A 326 -9.66 12.13 -41.66
N PRO A 327 -9.78 13.13 -42.56
CA PRO A 327 -11.04 13.79 -42.84
C PRO A 327 -12.10 12.81 -43.34
N ARG A 328 -13.36 13.04 -43.00
CA ARG A 328 -14.53 12.23 -43.42
C ARG A 328 -14.69 12.07 -44.94
N ALA A 329 -14.04 12.93 -45.72
CA ALA A 329 -14.04 12.91 -47.19
C ALA A 329 -12.96 11.98 -47.79
N GLU A 330 -11.87 11.70 -47.08
CA GLU A 330 -10.82 10.78 -47.54
C GLU A 330 -11.26 9.34 -47.23
N LYS A 331 -11.92 8.68 -48.19
CA LYS A 331 -12.47 7.32 -48.04
C LYS A 331 -11.52 6.18 -48.43
N HIS A 332 -10.33 6.48 -48.94
CA HIS A 332 -9.38 5.44 -49.38
C HIS A 332 -8.26 5.22 -48.35
N LEU A 333 -8.55 4.40 -47.34
CA LEU A 333 -7.61 3.93 -46.32
C LEU A 333 -7.51 2.39 -46.36
N PRO A 334 -6.68 1.84 -47.26
CA PRO A 334 -6.51 0.39 -47.36
C PRO A 334 -6.27 -0.29 -46.01
N GLY A 335 -7.03 -1.34 -45.73
CA GLY A 335 -7.04 -2.05 -44.44
C GLY A 335 -8.05 -1.51 -43.41
N PHE A 336 -8.51 -0.26 -43.51
CA PHE A 336 -9.34 0.34 -42.46
C PHE A 336 -10.75 0.76 -42.90
N ASN A 337 -11.03 0.80 -44.20
CA ASN A 337 -12.31 1.25 -44.77
C ASN A 337 -13.54 0.61 -44.09
N TRP A 338 -13.54 -0.72 -43.91
CA TRP A 338 -14.66 -1.43 -43.29
C TRP A 338 -15.01 -0.88 -41.90
N PHE A 339 -14.01 -0.53 -41.09
CA PHE A 339 -14.24 -0.03 -39.73
C PHE A 339 -14.90 1.36 -39.75
N PHE A 340 -14.53 2.22 -40.70
CA PHE A 340 -15.16 3.55 -40.84
C PHE A 340 -16.63 3.47 -41.27
N ASP A 341 -17.00 2.44 -42.03
CA ASP A 341 -18.38 2.18 -42.43
C ASP A 341 -19.22 1.57 -41.28
N HIS A 342 -18.58 0.93 -40.30
CA HIS A 342 -19.23 0.20 -39.21
C HIS A 342 -19.11 0.89 -37.83
N VAL A 343 -19.11 2.22 -37.81
CA VAL A 343 -19.13 2.99 -36.56
C VAL A 343 -20.57 3.15 -36.06
N PRO A 344 -20.87 2.83 -34.78
CA PRO A 344 -22.20 3.07 -34.23
C PRO A 344 -22.63 4.54 -34.38
N LYS A 345 -23.94 4.76 -34.61
CA LYS A 345 -24.50 6.08 -34.94
C LYS A 345 -24.14 7.15 -33.90
N GLU A 346 -24.10 6.77 -32.63
CA GLU A 346 -23.79 7.61 -31.48
C GLU A 346 -22.33 8.09 -31.54
N PHE A 347 -21.41 7.20 -31.93
CA PHE A 347 -19.99 7.51 -32.10
C PHE A 347 -19.70 8.25 -33.42
N SER A 348 -20.56 8.11 -34.43
CA SER A 348 -20.45 8.86 -35.69
C SER A 348 -20.65 10.38 -35.53
N LYS A 349 -21.21 10.81 -34.39
CA LYS A 349 -21.38 12.22 -34.00
C LYS A 349 -20.16 12.79 -33.26
N THR A 350 -19.22 11.95 -32.87
CA THR A 350 -17.99 12.41 -32.22
C THR A 350 -17.07 13.07 -33.25
N GLU A 351 -16.12 13.89 -32.78
CA GLU A 351 -15.19 14.63 -33.64
C GLU A 351 -14.41 13.74 -34.62
N HIS A 352 -14.21 12.44 -34.30
CA HIS A 352 -13.37 11.52 -35.08
C HIS A 352 -14.01 10.13 -35.22
N LEU A 353 -14.21 9.67 -36.45
CA LEU A 353 -14.90 8.42 -36.77
C LEU A 353 -14.19 7.17 -36.22
N GLY A 354 -12.86 7.16 -36.15
CA GLY A 354 -12.07 6.04 -35.62
C GLY A 354 -12.18 5.84 -34.11
N ARG A 355 -12.80 6.78 -33.38
CA ARG A 355 -12.77 6.82 -31.90
C ARG A 355 -13.36 5.57 -31.25
N PHE A 356 -14.46 5.03 -31.78
CA PHE A 356 -15.09 3.81 -31.27
C PHE A 356 -14.13 2.61 -31.30
N TRP A 357 -13.46 2.41 -32.44
CA TRP A 357 -12.54 1.30 -32.63
C TRP A 357 -11.24 1.45 -31.85
N LEU A 358 -10.73 2.67 -31.70
CA LEU A 358 -9.57 2.97 -30.83
C LEU A 358 -9.88 2.67 -29.36
N MET A 359 -11.10 2.99 -28.89
CA MET A 359 -11.56 2.63 -27.55
C MET A 359 -11.59 1.12 -27.34
N LEU A 360 -12.17 0.37 -28.29
CA LEU A 360 -12.20 -1.09 -28.21
C LEU A 360 -10.81 -1.70 -28.31
N GLY A 361 -9.95 -1.20 -29.20
CA GLY A 361 -8.57 -1.65 -29.38
C GLY A 361 -7.75 -1.48 -28.09
N GLY A 362 -7.74 -0.27 -27.53
CA GLY A 362 -7.04 0.00 -26.27
C GLY A 362 -7.58 -0.83 -25.10
N SER A 363 -8.90 -1.01 -25.01
CA SER A 363 -9.50 -1.83 -23.95
C SER A 363 -9.17 -3.31 -24.09
N LEU A 364 -9.30 -3.86 -25.30
CA LEU A 364 -8.99 -5.26 -25.59
C LEU A 364 -7.49 -5.55 -25.42
N LEU A 365 -6.62 -4.58 -25.70
CA LEU A 365 -5.19 -4.69 -25.48
C LEU A 365 -4.86 -4.94 -24.01
N VAL A 366 -5.47 -4.19 -23.08
CA VAL A 366 -5.29 -4.42 -21.63
C VAL A 366 -5.69 -5.84 -21.24
N ILE A 367 -6.83 -6.31 -21.74
CA ILE A 367 -7.31 -7.67 -21.47
C ILE A 367 -6.32 -8.70 -22.00
N CYS A 368 -5.90 -8.61 -23.26
CA CYS A 368 -4.98 -9.58 -23.87
C CYS A 368 -3.62 -9.60 -23.16
N VAL A 369 -3.06 -8.43 -22.85
CA VAL A 369 -1.80 -8.29 -22.11
C VAL A 369 -1.89 -8.96 -20.74
N SER A 370 -3.02 -8.85 -20.05
CA SER A 370 -3.22 -9.50 -18.75
C SER A 370 -3.21 -11.04 -18.81
N GLN A 371 -3.56 -11.62 -19.97
CA GLN A 371 -3.65 -13.07 -20.15
C GLN A 371 -2.33 -13.65 -20.68
N LEU A 372 -1.60 -12.91 -21.49
CA LEU A 372 -0.34 -13.32 -22.10
C LEU A 372 0.86 -13.15 -21.15
N ARG A 373 1.48 -14.25 -20.73
CA ARG A 373 2.61 -14.25 -19.78
C ARG A 373 3.84 -13.50 -20.31
N VAL A 374 4.09 -13.53 -21.62
CA VAL A 374 5.23 -12.85 -22.25
C VAL A 374 5.15 -11.34 -22.01
N PHE A 375 3.98 -10.74 -22.27
CA PHE A 375 3.79 -9.31 -22.06
C PHE A 375 3.83 -8.93 -20.58
N ARG A 376 3.23 -9.72 -19.69
CA ARG A 376 3.34 -9.47 -18.23
C ARG A 376 4.78 -9.38 -17.76
N ARG A 377 5.63 -10.36 -18.13
CA ARG A 377 7.06 -10.34 -17.75
C ARG A 377 7.80 -9.12 -18.30
N LEU A 378 7.52 -8.72 -19.54
CA LEU A 378 8.11 -7.51 -20.13
C LEU A 378 7.71 -6.27 -19.34
N LEU A 379 6.44 -6.15 -18.98
CA LEU A 379 5.89 -5.01 -18.23
C LEU A 379 6.35 -4.97 -16.78
N GLU A 380 6.64 -6.12 -16.16
CA GLU A 380 7.25 -6.23 -14.83
C GLU A 380 8.74 -5.85 -14.83
N GLY A 381 9.32 -5.62 -16.02
CA GLY A 381 10.70 -5.15 -16.18
C GLY A 381 10.96 -3.78 -15.56
N ARG A 382 12.16 -3.61 -14.99
CA ARG A 382 12.57 -2.42 -14.21
C ARG A 382 12.39 -1.11 -14.97
N PHE A 383 12.69 -1.11 -16.27
CA PHE A 383 12.54 0.06 -17.13
C PHE A 383 11.08 0.54 -17.19
N LEU A 384 10.17 -0.34 -17.57
CA LEU A 384 8.75 0.01 -17.74
C LEU A 384 8.08 0.33 -16.41
N GLN A 385 8.52 -0.28 -15.31
CA GLN A 385 8.08 0.08 -13.96
C GLN A 385 8.53 1.48 -13.56
N HIS A 386 9.78 1.84 -13.88
CA HIS A 386 10.30 3.19 -13.65
C HIS A 386 9.53 4.23 -14.48
N VAL A 387 9.35 4.01 -15.78
CA VAL A 387 8.52 4.88 -16.63
C VAL A 387 7.09 4.94 -16.10
N GLY A 388 6.54 3.82 -15.63
CA GLY A 388 5.23 3.72 -14.98
C GLY A 388 5.08 4.65 -13.79
N LYS A 389 6.11 4.77 -12.94
CA LYS A 389 6.13 5.69 -11.79
C LYS A 389 6.02 7.17 -12.21
N HIS A 390 6.57 7.52 -13.37
CA HIS A 390 6.66 8.89 -13.89
C HIS A 390 5.63 9.22 -14.98
N SER A 391 4.85 8.23 -15.43
CA SER A 391 3.88 8.30 -16.53
C SER A 391 2.95 9.51 -16.50
N TYR A 392 2.44 9.91 -15.33
CA TYR A 392 1.57 11.08 -15.21
C TYR A 392 2.28 12.38 -15.60
N MET A 393 3.48 12.61 -15.05
CA MET A 393 4.24 13.83 -15.39
C MET A 393 4.82 13.74 -16.80
N LEU A 394 5.20 12.56 -17.27
CA LEU A 394 5.58 12.33 -18.66
C LEU A 394 4.47 12.81 -19.62
N PHE A 395 3.23 12.38 -19.37
CA PHE A 395 2.06 12.80 -20.16
C PHE A 395 1.81 14.32 -20.12
N LEU A 396 2.05 14.97 -18.98
CA LEU A 396 1.82 16.41 -18.83
C LEU A 396 2.91 17.26 -19.47
N ILE A 397 4.19 16.98 -19.21
CA ILE A 397 5.27 17.89 -19.61
C ILE A 397 5.78 17.63 -21.03
N GLN A 398 5.46 16.48 -21.62
CA GLN A 398 5.97 16.08 -22.94
C GLN A 398 5.84 17.19 -24.00
N THR A 399 4.71 17.89 -24.05
CA THR A 399 4.49 18.95 -25.06
C THR A 399 5.45 20.12 -24.86
N ASP A 400 5.75 20.48 -23.61
CA ASP A 400 6.64 21.59 -23.28
C ASP A 400 8.10 21.22 -23.58
N VAL A 401 8.49 19.98 -23.27
CA VAL A 401 9.82 19.45 -23.58
C VAL A 401 10.02 19.35 -25.09
N ILE A 402 8.99 18.91 -25.82
CA ILE A 402 9.01 18.87 -27.29
C ILE A 402 9.13 20.29 -27.84
N GLU A 403 8.37 21.27 -27.35
CA GLU A 403 8.48 22.65 -27.85
C GLU A 403 9.87 23.26 -27.56
N LEU A 404 10.41 23.00 -26.37
CA LEU A 404 11.67 23.61 -25.94
C LEU A 404 12.91 22.97 -26.57
N PHE A 405 12.93 21.64 -26.72
CA PHE A 405 14.10 20.89 -27.19
C PHE A 405 13.82 20.11 -28.47
N GLY A 406 12.61 19.58 -28.61
CA GLY A 406 12.21 18.75 -29.74
C GLY A 406 12.00 19.51 -31.04
N ASP A 407 11.37 20.69 -31.03
CA ASP A 407 11.14 21.47 -32.24
C ASP A 407 12.48 22.01 -32.80
N PRO A 408 13.41 22.57 -31.99
CA PRO A 408 14.75 22.91 -32.45
C PRO A 408 15.51 21.71 -33.00
N LEU A 409 15.52 20.58 -32.31
CA LEU A 409 16.21 19.38 -32.78
C LEU A 409 15.60 18.84 -34.08
N ALA A 410 14.27 18.84 -34.20
CA ALA A 410 13.59 18.44 -35.42
C ALA A 410 13.95 19.37 -36.58
N SER A 411 14.09 20.68 -36.36
CA SER A 411 14.50 21.62 -37.41
C SER A 411 15.90 21.36 -37.95
N LEU A 412 16.81 20.82 -37.13
CA LEU A 412 18.15 20.43 -37.54
C LEU A 412 18.19 19.11 -38.33
N ILE A 413 17.21 18.23 -38.11
CA ILE A 413 17.16 16.88 -38.70
C ILE A 413 16.33 16.85 -39.99
N LYS A 414 15.30 17.70 -40.08
CA LYS A 414 14.39 17.74 -41.24
C LYS A 414 15.15 18.13 -42.50
N HIS A 415 14.92 17.36 -43.55
CA HIS A 415 15.37 17.65 -44.90
C HIS A 415 14.46 18.71 -45.52
N ASP A 416 15.02 19.58 -46.37
CA ASP A 416 14.29 20.71 -47.01
C ASP A 416 13.04 20.25 -47.78
N ASP A 417 13.13 19.06 -48.38
CA ASP A 417 12.02 18.34 -48.99
C ASP A 417 11.80 17.02 -48.25
N MET A 418 10.81 16.99 -47.36
CA MET A 418 10.47 15.80 -46.59
C MET A 418 9.83 14.68 -47.43
N ASP A 419 9.20 15.02 -48.55
CA ASP A 419 8.48 14.07 -49.40
C ASP A 419 9.43 13.30 -50.34
N ASN A 420 10.57 13.90 -50.69
CA ASN A 420 11.61 13.27 -51.51
C ASN A 420 12.87 12.89 -50.71
N ALA A 421 12.86 13.06 -49.39
CA ALA A 421 13.99 12.71 -48.54
C ALA A 421 14.33 11.21 -48.67
N PRO A 422 15.62 10.85 -48.79
CA PRO A 422 16.03 9.45 -48.83
C PRO A 422 15.51 8.67 -47.63
N HIS A 423 15.00 7.47 -47.86
CA HIS A 423 14.47 6.61 -46.80
C HIS A 423 15.42 6.40 -45.63
N ALA A 424 16.70 6.21 -45.92
CA ALA A 424 17.74 6.05 -44.91
C ALA A 424 17.90 7.31 -44.03
N TRP A 425 17.78 8.51 -44.61
CA TRP A 425 17.86 9.78 -43.87
C TRP A 425 16.68 9.97 -42.94
N LEU A 426 15.46 9.73 -43.43
CA LEU A 426 14.25 9.84 -42.62
C LEU A 426 14.28 8.90 -41.41
N VAL A 427 14.72 7.65 -41.63
CA VAL A 427 14.82 6.64 -40.57
C VAL A 427 15.93 6.98 -39.59
N SER A 428 17.14 7.30 -40.06
CA SER A 428 18.27 7.63 -39.18
C SER A 428 18.03 8.91 -38.38
N GLY A 429 17.48 9.94 -39.03
CA GLY A 429 17.07 11.19 -38.40
C GLY A 429 15.98 10.97 -37.34
N TYR A 430 14.95 10.17 -37.62
CA TYR A 430 13.91 9.86 -36.65
C TYR A 430 14.42 9.03 -35.47
N ILE A 431 15.33 8.08 -35.71
CA ILE A 431 15.98 7.31 -34.64
C ILE A 431 16.81 8.25 -33.77
N LEU A 432 17.62 9.15 -34.35
CA LEU A 432 18.40 10.14 -33.60
C LEU A 432 17.48 11.06 -32.78
N TYR A 433 16.37 11.50 -33.37
CA TYR A 433 15.37 12.32 -32.72
C TYR A 433 14.79 11.63 -31.49
N CYS A 434 14.35 10.39 -31.63
CA CYS A 434 13.81 9.59 -30.51
C CYS A 434 14.89 9.26 -29.47
N ALA A 435 16.09 8.86 -29.89
CA ALA A 435 17.20 8.50 -29.01
C ALA A 435 17.66 9.69 -28.14
N THR A 436 17.49 10.91 -28.62
CA THR A 436 17.79 12.13 -27.86
C THR A 436 16.60 12.55 -26.99
N MET A 437 15.40 12.58 -27.56
CA MET A 437 14.22 13.14 -26.88
C MET A 437 13.65 12.24 -25.79
N VAL A 438 13.74 10.91 -25.93
CA VAL A 438 13.22 9.96 -24.92
C VAL A 438 13.97 10.11 -23.58
N PRO A 439 15.31 10.05 -23.51
CA PRO A 439 16.03 10.26 -22.24
C PRO A 439 15.79 11.64 -21.63
N VAL A 440 15.81 12.71 -22.43
CA VAL A 440 15.59 14.09 -21.95
C VAL A 440 14.22 14.23 -21.31
N THR A 441 13.18 13.72 -21.97
CA THR A 441 11.80 13.84 -21.47
C THR A 441 11.57 12.96 -20.24
N LEU A 442 12.13 11.74 -20.21
CA LEU A 442 12.04 10.87 -19.03
C LEU A 442 12.74 11.49 -17.82
N TYR A 443 13.89 12.11 -18.01
CA TYR A 443 14.61 12.81 -16.94
C TYR A 443 13.79 14.01 -16.41
N ALA A 444 13.27 14.86 -17.31
CA ALA A 444 12.40 15.96 -16.95
C ALA A 444 11.14 15.47 -16.21
N ALA A 445 10.55 14.35 -16.64
CA ALA A 445 9.37 13.75 -16.00
C ALA A 445 9.69 13.25 -14.59
N GLY A 446 10.89 12.68 -14.38
CA GLY A 446 11.43 12.32 -13.08
C GLY A 446 11.52 13.50 -12.12
N LEU A 447 12.12 14.61 -12.58
CA LEU A 447 12.21 15.85 -11.81
C LEU A 447 10.82 16.42 -11.48
N ALA A 448 9.95 16.55 -12.49
CA ALA A 448 8.61 17.07 -12.31
C ALA A 448 7.78 16.19 -11.37
N THR A 449 8.00 14.86 -11.38
CA THR A 449 7.37 13.94 -10.42
C THR A 449 7.83 14.22 -8.99
N LYS A 450 9.13 14.43 -8.78
CA LYS A 450 9.72 14.68 -7.46
C LYS A 450 9.31 16.03 -6.87
N TYR A 451 9.36 17.08 -7.69
CA TYR A 451 9.24 18.47 -7.22
C TYR A 451 7.83 19.06 -7.37
N ILE A 452 6.99 18.53 -8.26
CA ILE A 452 5.62 19.04 -8.48
C ILE A 452 4.60 18.00 -8.01
N TYR A 453 4.62 16.80 -8.60
CA TYR A 453 3.57 15.81 -8.39
C TYR A 453 3.53 15.22 -6.97
N ALA A 454 4.66 14.77 -6.44
CA ALA A 454 4.72 14.14 -5.12
C ALA A 454 4.29 15.09 -3.98
N PRO A 455 4.70 16.39 -3.96
CA PRO A 455 4.15 17.37 -3.02
C PRO A 455 2.64 17.56 -3.14
N CYS A 456 2.09 17.63 -4.37
CA CYS A 456 0.64 17.74 -4.58
C CYS A 456 -0.12 16.55 -3.99
N GLY A 457 0.42 15.33 -4.12
CA GLY A 457 -0.14 14.13 -3.50
C GLY A 457 -0.17 14.20 -1.97
N ARG A 458 0.96 14.58 -1.35
CA ARG A 458 1.05 14.76 0.12
C ARG A 458 0.11 15.83 0.64
N LEU A 459 -0.06 16.93 -0.11
CA LEU A 459 -1.03 17.98 0.24
C LEU A 459 -2.47 17.44 0.18
N GLY A 460 -2.80 16.62 -0.82
CA GLY A 460 -4.11 15.95 -0.89
C GLY A 460 -4.39 15.06 0.31
N GLU A 461 -3.41 14.25 0.73
CA GLU A 461 -3.50 13.41 1.94
C GLU A 461 -3.64 14.25 3.22
N PHE A 462 -2.88 15.33 3.33
CA PHE A 462 -2.96 16.26 4.45
C PHE A 462 -4.34 16.92 4.54
N LEU A 463 -4.86 17.43 3.42
CA LEU A 463 -6.17 18.10 3.37
C LEU A 463 -7.32 17.13 3.59
N GLU A 464 -7.20 15.87 3.17
CA GLU A 464 -8.20 14.87 3.51
C GLU A 464 -8.21 14.59 5.03
N LYS A 465 -7.03 14.34 5.61
CA LYS A 465 -6.88 14.00 7.04
C LYS A 465 -7.42 15.09 7.96
N HIS A 466 -7.26 16.36 7.59
CA HIS A 466 -7.68 17.50 8.43
C HIS A 466 -9.01 18.10 7.96
N GLY A 467 -9.27 18.16 6.66
CA GLY A 467 -10.45 18.82 6.07
C GLY A 467 -11.71 17.96 6.06
N VAL A 468 -11.61 16.65 5.81
CA VAL A 468 -12.80 15.77 5.82
C VAL A 468 -13.33 15.57 7.23
N ASN A 469 -12.44 15.49 8.24
CA ASN A 469 -12.85 15.39 9.64
C ASN A 469 -13.59 16.65 10.12
N GLU A 470 -13.12 17.84 9.75
CA GLU A 470 -13.82 19.10 10.08
C GLU A 470 -15.10 19.30 9.27
N LEU A 471 -15.16 18.90 7.99
CA LEU A 471 -16.41 18.88 7.21
C LEU A 471 -17.43 17.90 7.79
N VAL A 472 -17.01 16.71 8.23
CA VAL A 472 -17.88 15.73 8.89
C VAL A 472 -18.36 16.24 10.25
N LYS A 473 -17.52 16.97 10.97
CA LYS A 473 -17.87 17.65 12.24
C LYS A 473 -18.91 18.75 11.99
N ALA A 474 -18.67 19.62 11.00
CA ALA A 474 -19.60 20.67 10.58
C ALA A 474 -20.94 20.10 10.07
N PHE A 475 -20.92 18.99 9.31
CA PHE A 475 -22.15 18.31 8.89
C PHE A 475 -22.91 17.67 10.05
N LYS A 476 -22.21 17.11 11.06
CA LYS A 476 -22.84 16.60 12.30
C LYS A 476 -23.47 17.74 13.11
N GLU A 477 -22.80 18.88 13.22
CA GLU A 477 -23.32 20.09 13.87
C GLU A 477 -24.53 20.69 13.11
N LEU A 478 -24.49 20.72 11.77
CA LEU A 478 -25.63 21.09 10.94
C LEU A 478 -26.81 20.12 11.07
N LYS A 479 -26.55 18.80 11.18
CA LYS A 479 -27.59 17.79 11.44
C LYS A 479 -28.26 18.01 12.80
N LEU A 480 -27.48 18.36 13.82
CA LEU A 480 -27.98 18.74 15.15
C LEU A 480 -28.82 20.02 15.12
N LEU A 481 -28.44 21.02 14.30
CA LEU A 481 -29.22 22.25 14.09
C LEU A 481 -30.55 21.99 13.36
N PHE A 482 -30.56 21.12 12.36
CA PHE A 482 -31.79 20.74 11.66
C PHE A 482 -32.74 19.87 12.50
N PHE A 483 -32.21 19.00 13.38
CA PHE A 483 -33.03 18.22 14.30
C PHE A 483 -33.54 19.03 15.51
N LYS A 484 -32.78 20.01 16.01
CA LYS A 484 -33.26 20.94 17.06
C LYS A 484 -34.43 21.80 16.61
N ARG A 485 -34.55 22.11 15.31
CA ARG A 485 -35.64 22.95 14.79
C ARG A 485 -36.98 22.22 14.67
N LYS A 486 -37.03 20.90 14.86
CA LYS A 486 -38.26 20.11 14.81
C LYS A 486 -38.83 19.74 16.19
N SER A 487 -38.15 20.12 17.29
CA SER A 487 -38.56 19.80 18.67
C SER A 487 -38.95 21.01 19.51
N GLN A 488 -39.23 22.16 18.91
CA GLN A 488 -39.74 23.35 19.61
C GLN A 488 -41.05 23.80 18.97
N THR A 489 -42.14 23.16 19.37
CA THR A 489 -43.44 23.81 19.53
C THR A 489 -43.66 24.03 21.03
N PRO A 490 -44.06 25.22 21.47
CA PRO A 490 -44.18 25.53 22.90
C PRO A 490 -45.53 25.02 23.43
N ASP A 491 -45.50 24.39 24.60
CA ASP A 491 -46.69 24.35 25.47
C ASP A 491 -46.24 24.57 26.92
N ASP A 492 -47.07 25.34 27.62
CA ASP A 492 -46.80 26.06 28.85
C ASP A 492 -46.92 25.20 30.12
N SER A 493 -46.39 25.76 31.23
CA SER A 493 -46.67 25.46 32.65
C SER A 493 -46.05 24.19 33.26
N ASP A 494 -45.12 24.33 34.22
CA ASP A 494 -45.40 24.65 35.63
C ASP A 494 -44.13 24.33 36.46
N ASP A 495 -43.62 25.33 37.21
CA ASP A 495 -42.37 25.27 37.96
C ASP A 495 -42.68 25.24 39.46
N SER A 496 -42.76 24.04 40.06
CA SER A 496 -42.74 23.92 41.51
C SER A 496 -42.38 22.52 42.02
N THR A 497 -41.16 22.02 41.78
CA THR A 497 -40.57 21.01 42.71
C THR A 497 -39.06 20.82 42.49
N ARG A 498 -38.25 21.75 42.99
CA ARG A 498 -36.80 21.56 43.05
C ARG A 498 -36.25 22.04 44.39
N ASN A 499 -36.59 21.33 45.47
CA ASN A 499 -35.84 21.37 46.73
C ASN A 499 -36.31 20.27 47.68
N ARG A 500 -35.82 19.05 47.46
CA ARG A 500 -35.63 18.00 48.47
C ARG A 500 -34.97 16.81 47.79
N LEU A 501 -33.70 16.56 48.09
CA LEU A 501 -32.94 15.30 47.99
C LEU A 501 -31.47 15.60 47.62
N THR A 502 -30.76 16.26 48.53
CA THR A 502 -29.29 16.35 48.52
C THR A 502 -28.76 16.17 49.93
N THR A 503 -28.97 15.00 50.54
CA THR A 503 -28.25 14.62 51.77
C THR A 503 -28.38 13.13 52.07
N THR A 504 -27.78 12.28 51.22
CA THR A 504 -27.35 10.89 51.53
C THR A 504 -26.93 10.29 50.20
N LEU A 505 -25.62 10.01 50.02
CA LEU A 505 -24.97 9.18 48.98
C LEU A 505 -23.60 9.82 48.68
N ARG A 506 -22.63 9.66 49.58
CA ARG A 506 -21.25 10.10 49.33
C ARG A 506 -20.15 9.12 49.78
N SER A 507 -20.48 7.85 50.01
CA SER A 507 -19.48 6.82 50.35
C SER A 507 -19.30 5.68 49.33
N ASP A 508 -20.22 5.49 48.37
CA ASP A 508 -20.23 4.25 47.56
C ASP A 508 -19.88 4.44 46.06
N ASN A 509 -19.64 5.68 45.61
CA ASN A 509 -19.54 5.98 44.17
C ASN A 509 -18.20 5.62 43.50
N SER A 510 -17.12 5.33 44.24
CA SER A 510 -15.83 5.00 43.61
C SER A 510 -15.84 3.60 42.99
N ALA A 511 -16.44 2.61 43.65
CA ALA A 511 -16.55 1.24 43.13
C ALA A 511 -17.47 1.19 41.88
N THR A 512 -18.60 1.90 41.90
CA THR A 512 -19.56 1.91 40.79
C THR A 512 -19.01 2.61 39.54
N MET A 513 -18.20 3.67 39.70
CA MET A 513 -17.55 4.35 38.56
C MET A 513 -16.44 3.51 37.93
N VAL A 514 -15.68 2.77 38.73
CA VAL A 514 -14.67 1.81 38.22
C VAL A 514 -15.33 0.68 37.43
N GLU A 515 -16.45 0.13 37.92
CA GLU A 515 -17.22 -0.88 37.17
C GLU A 515 -17.82 -0.31 35.88
N LEU A 516 -18.36 0.92 35.89
CA LEU A 516 -18.85 1.58 34.68
C LEU A 516 -17.73 1.84 33.65
N ASN A 517 -16.53 2.20 34.10
CA ASN A 517 -15.39 2.46 33.22
C ASN A 517 -14.74 1.18 32.68
N ALA A 518 -14.74 0.09 33.47
CA ALA A 518 -14.39 -1.24 32.98
C ALA A 518 -15.43 -1.78 31.98
N MET A 519 -16.70 -1.38 32.09
CA MET A 519 -17.70 -1.67 31.07
C MET A 519 -17.48 -0.88 29.78
N THR A 520 -16.94 0.35 29.83
CA THR A 520 -16.65 1.15 28.63
C THR A 520 -15.31 0.82 27.96
N SER A 521 -14.31 0.33 28.70
CA SER A 521 -13.01 -0.08 28.10
C SER A 521 -13.10 -1.34 27.24
N LYS A 522 -14.13 -2.16 27.43
CA LYS A 522 -14.42 -3.32 26.58
C LYS A 522 -14.65 -2.94 25.11
N ASP A 523 -15.05 -1.70 24.85
CA ASP A 523 -15.26 -1.14 23.51
C ASP A 523 -14.03 -0.37 22.97
N TYR A 524 -12.93 -0.34 23.72
CA TYR A 524 -11.70 0.31 23.26
C TYR A 524 -11.03 -0.48 22.14
N PRO A 525 -10.45 0.21 21.15
CA PRO A 525 -9.86 -0.41 19.97
C PRO A 525 -8.59 -1.17 20.33
N ILE A 526 -8.56 -2.43 19.91
CA ILE A 526 -7.42 -3.35 20.01
C ILE A 526 -6.91 -3.60 18.60
N CYS A 527 -5.62 -3.36 18.38
CA CYS A 527 -4.95 -3.67 17.14
C CYS A 527 -4.98 -5.20 16.90
N THR A 528 -5.56 -5.64 15.77
CA THR A 528 -5.65 -7.07 15.43
C THR A 528 -4.29 -7.69 15.08
N ALA A 529 -3.29 -6.88 14.72
CA ALA A 529 -1.97 -7.34 14.32
C ALA A 529 -1.03 -7.57 15.51
N CYS A 530 -0.97 -6.63 16.46
CA CYS A 530 -0.07 -6.70 17.63
C CYS A 530 -0.77 -6.81 18.99
N GLY A 531 -2.10 -6.75 19.04
CA GLY A 531 -2.88 -6.94 20.27
C GLY A 531 -2.89 -5.74 21.22
N GLN A 532 -2.35 -4.60 20.78
CA GLN A 532 -2.25 -3.37 21.58
C GLN A 532 -3.58 -2.64 21.67
N GLN A 533 -3.99 -2.28 22.89
CA GLN A 533 -5.19 -1.51 23.13
C GLN A 533 -4.88 -0.01 23.21
N TYR A 534 -5.77 0.81 22.67
CA TYR A 534 -5.68 2.27 22.75
C TYR A 534 -6.83 2.83 23.58
N GLY A 535 -6.57 3.91 24.32
CA GLY A 535 -7.60 4.57 25.10
C GLY A 535 -8.64 5.29 24.24
N GLY A 536 -9.91 5.21 24.64
CA GLY A 536 -11.03 5.92 24.04
C GLY A 536 -11.73 5.15 22.93
N LEU A 537 -12.97 5.56 22.60
CA LEU A 537 -13.82 4.87 21.61
C LEU A 537 -13.42 5.14 20.16
N SER A 538 -12.58 6.15 19.93
CA SER A 538 -12.10 6.48 18.59
C SER A 538 -10.96 5.54 18.18
N THR A 539 -11.18 4.77 17.11
CA THR A 539 -10.13 3.95 16.52
C THR A 539 -8.98 4.80 15.97
N PRO A 540 -7.72 4.59 16.41
CA PRO A 540 -6.57 5.26 15.81
C PRO A 540 -6.45 4.93 14.31
N ALA A 541 -5.95 5.88 13.52
CA ALA A 541 -5.75 5.64 12.09
C ALA A 541 -4.69 4.56 11.82
N ASN A 542 -3.64 4.52 12.64
CA ASN A 542 -2.56 3.53 12.58
C ASN A 542 -2.18 3.11 13.99
N CYS A 543 -1.71 1.88 14.16
CA CYS A 543 -1.09 1.46 15.41
C CYS A 543 0.38 1.89 15.40
N PHE A 544 0.75 2.77 16.33
CA PHE A 544 2.11 3.27 16.49
C PHE A 544 3.13 2.13 16.70
N ILE A 545 2.74 1.07 17.41
CA ILE A 545 3.57 -0.13 17.59
C ILE A 545 3.78 -0.88 16.27
N CYS A 546 2.73 -1.04 15.44
CA CYS A 546 2.86 -1.67 14.12
C CYS A 546 3.62 -0.82 13.09
N GLN A 547 3.67 0.50 13.28
CA GLN A 547 4.42 1.41 12.41
C GLN A 547 5.93 1.40 12.71
N ASP A 548 6.32 0.95 13.89
CA ASP A 548 7.72 0.72 14.21
C ASP A 548 8.29 -0.44 13.37
N ALA A 549 9.54 -0.30 12.91
CA ALA A 549 10.19 -1.28 12.05
C ALA A 549 10.52 -2.63 12.74
N ARG A 550 10.29 -2.72 14.05
CA ARG A 550 10.33 -3.98 14.82
C ARG A 550 9.04 -4.78 14.75
N GLN A 551 8.02 -4.19 14.14
CA GLN A 551 6.75 -4.82 13.79
C GLN A 551 6.41 -4.52 12.32
N PHE A 552 5.17 -4.79 11.91
CA PHE A 552 4.71 -4.46 10.57
C PHE A 552 3.24 -4.01 10.59
N VAL A 553 2.89 -3.21 9.59
CA VAL A 553 1.49 -2.97 9.22
C VAL A 553 1.06 -4.07 8.25
N PRO A 554 -0.03 -4.81 8.51
CA PRO A 554 -0.50 -5.86 7.61
C PRO A 554 -0.73 -5.34 6.18
N SER A 555 -0.59 -6.21 5.18
CA SER A 555 -0.71 -5.84 3.75
C SER A 555 -2.10 -5.29 3.37
N HIS A 556 -3.14 -5.68 4.11
CA HIS A 556 -4.52 -5.17 3.97
C HIS A 556 -4.76 -3.86 4.74
N GLY A 557 -3.74 -3.33 5.43
CA GLY A 557 -3.80 -2.15 6.27
C GLY A 557 -4.04 -2.47 7.74
N GLN A 558 -4.13 -1.42 8.57
CA GLN A 558 -4.39 -1.56 10.01
C GLN A 558 -5.86 -1.91 10.26
N THR A 559 -6.11 -3.02 10.95
CA THR A 559 -7.44 -3.41 11.41
C THR A 559 -7.52 -3.43 12.93
N TRP A 560 -8.76 -3.35 13.44
CA TRP A 560 -9.06 -3.14 14.85
C TRP A 560 -10.24 -4.00 15.28
N THR A 561 -10.19 -4.49 16.51
CA THR A 561 -11.29 -5.18 17.20
C THR A 561 -11.50 -4.54 18.58
N THR A 562 -12.34 -5.12 19.42
CA THR A 562 -12.52 -4.73 20.83
C THR A 562 -12.63 -5.98 21.69
N LEU A 563 -12.42 -5.87 23.02
CA LEU A 563 -12.64 -7.00 23.93
C LEU A 563 -14.07 -7.54 23.81
N LYS A 564 -15.05 -6.64 23.69
CA LYS A 564 -16.46 -7.01 23.46
C LYS A 564 -16.63 -7.85 22.20
N LYS A 565 -16.09 -7.39 21.07
CA LYS A 565 -16.18 -8.11 19.79
C LYS A 565 -15.44 -9.45 19.85
N MET A 566 -14.28 -9.52 20.50
CA MET A 566 -13.58 -10.80 20.69
C MET A 566 -14.40 -11.80 21.52
N ARG A 567 -15.16 -11.34 22.52
CA ARG A 567 -16.08 -12.20 23.27
C ARG A 567 -17.22 -12.73 22.39
N GLU A 568 -17.71 -11.92 21.45
CA GLU A 568 -18.73 -12.31 20.47
C GLU A 568 -18.17 -13.28 19.40
N ASP A 569 -16.90 -13.13 19.02
CA ASP A 569 -16.19 -13.92 18.00
C ASP A 569 -15.65 -15.27 18.54
N ASN A 570 -16.13 -15.73 19.70
CA ASN A 570 -15.79 -17.01 20.35
C ASN A 570 -14.29 -17.22 20.62
N TYR A 571 -13.54 -16.15 20.92
CA TYR A 571 -12.20 -16.31 21.50
C TYR A 571 -12.30 -16.92 22.91
N LYS A 572 -11.29 -17.71 23.29
CA LYS A 572 -11.13 -18.26 24.63
C LYS A 572 -9.66 -18.28 25.00
N ASN A 573 -9.34 -18.17 26.29
CA ASN A 573 -7.99 -18.49 26.74
C ASN A 573 -7.89 -19.97 27.10
N VAL A 574 -6.75 -20.57 26.79
CA VAL A 574 -6.39 -21.94 27.12
C VAL A 574 -5.27 -21.91 28.15
N PHE A 575 -5.41 -22.77 29.16
CA PHE A 575 -4.49 -22.85 30.29
C PHE A 575 -3.68 -24.13 30.19
N THR A 576 -2.35 -24.02 30.12
CA THR A 576 -1.44 -25.17 30.03
C THR A 576 -0.40 -25.09 31.12
N LYS A 577 -0.28 -26.14 31.94
CA LYS A 577 0.74 -26.16 33.00
C LYS A 577 2.14 -26.17 32.39
N LEU A 578 3.04 -25.34 32.91
CA LEU A 578 4.42 -25.29 32.41
C LEU A 578 5.17 -26.58 32.78
N PRO A 579 5.98 -27.13 31.86
CA PRO A 579 6.88 -28.23 32.20
C PRO A 579 8.01 -27.71 33.10
N HIS A 580 8.41 -28.44 34.12
CA HIS A 580 9.52 -28.05 35.00
C HIS A 580 10.15 -29.27 35.69
N ASN A 581 11.43 -29.16 36.06
CA ASN A 581 12.21 -30.23 36.71
C ASN A 581 12.29 -30.07 38.25
N GLY A 582 11.32 -29.38 38.85
CA GLY A 582 11.31 -28.99 40.26
C GLY A 582 9.90 -28.63 40.75
N ASP A 583 9.79 -27.67 41.65
CA ASP A 583 8.55 -27.26 42.32
C ASP A 583 7.85 -26.03 41.71
N LEU A 584 8.29 -25.51 40.56
CA LEU A 584 7.65 -24.38 39.88
C LEU A 584 6.17 -24.66 39.56
N ALA A 585 5.28 -23.92 40.22
CA ALA A 585 3.87 -23.91 39.93
C ALA A 585 3.54 -22.74 39.00
N ALA A 586 3.45 -23.01 37.69
CA ALA A 586 3.17 -21.97 36.69
C ALA A 586 2.25 -22.47 35.56
N TRP A 587 1.49 -21.53 35.00
CA TRP A 587 0.52 -21.77 33.93
C TRP A 587 0.73 -20.82 32.75
N SER A 588 0.75 -21.38 31.56
CA SER A 588 0.68 -20.65 30.30
C SER A 588 -0.78 -20.31 30.00
N ILE A 589 -1.03 -19.07 29.61
CA ILE A 589 -2.33 -18.55 29.20
C ILE A 589 -2.17 -18.01 27.77
N HIS A 590 -2.83 -18.64 26.80
CA HIS A 590 -2.83 -18.17 25.41
C HIS A 590 -4.23 -18.14 24.84
N THR A 591 -4.46 -17.27 23.85
CA THR A 591 -5.78 -17.08 23.23
C THR A 591 -5.96 -17.98 22.01
N GLU A 592 -7.09 -18.69 21.94
CA GLU A 592 -7.55 -19.48 20.79
C GLU A 592 -8.90 -18.96 20.26
N PRO A 593 -9.09 -18.84 18.93
CA PRO A 593 -8.07 -19.02 17.89
C PRO A 593 -6.93 -18.00 18.00
N LYS A 594 -5.80 -18.26 17.34
CA LYS A 594 -4.61 -17.38 17.41
C LYS A 594 -5.01 -15.93 17.13
N PHE A 595 -4.73 -15.04 18.08
CA PHE A 595 -4.98 -13.60 17.97
C PHE A 595 -3.66 -12.82 17.97
N ALA A 596 -3.57 -11.79 17.13
CA ALA A 596 -2.39 -10.95 16.99
C ALA A 596 -1.10 -11.78 16.82
N ILE A 597 -0.09 -11.55 17.67
CA ILE A 597 1.19 -12.25 17.62
C ILE A 597 1.02 -13.74 17.98
N GLY A 598 0.01 -14.06 18.80
CA GLY A 598 -0.26 -15.40 19.31
C GLY A 598 0.62 -15.79 20.49
N GLN A 599 1.15 -14.81 21.22
CA GLN A 599 1.97 -15.01 22.41
C GLN A 599 1.17 -15.64 23.55
N ARG A 600 1.88 -16.16 24.56
CA ARG A 600 1.31 -16.53 25.86
C ARG A 600 1.67 -15.53 26.94
N ALA A 601 0.82 -15.40 27.95
CA ALA A 601 1.19 -14.89 29.26
C ALA A 601 1.50 -16.08 30.20
N ILE A 602 2.33 -15.87 31.22
CA ILE A 602 2.70 -16.92 32.18
C ILE A 602 2.29 -16.47 33.58
N LEU A 603 1.35 -17.18 34.19
CA LEU A 603 0.94 -16.98 35.58
C LEU A 603 1.83 -17.83 36.50
N LEU A 604 2.64 -17.16 37.30
CA LEU A 604 3.53 -17.73 38.31
C LEU A 604 2.80 -17.74 39.65
N LEU A 605 2.60 -18.92 40.20
CA LEU A 605 1.95 -19.07 41.51
C LEU A 605 2.99 -18.92 42.61
N ASP A 606 2.61 -18.19 43.65
CA ASP A 606 3.44 -17.98 44.82
C ASP A 606 2.64 -18.40 46.07
N GLU A 607 3.25 -19.24 46.92
CA GLU A 607 2.59 -19.78 48.12
C GLU A 607 2.65 -18.80 49.31
N HIS A 608 3.58 -17.84 49.28
CA HIS A 608 3.87 -16.95 50.40
C HIS A 608 3.57 -15.49 50.09
N GLU A 609 3.63 -15.12 48.81
CA GLU A 609 3.20 -13.83 48.29
C GLU A 609 2.03 -13.98 47.30
N SER A 610 1.62 -12.87 46.69
CA SER A 610 0.65 -12.88 45.59
C SER A 610 1.28 -13.37 44.28
N ASN A 611 0.48 -14.03 43.44
CA ASN A 611 0.90 -14.48 42.11
C ASN A 611 1.39 -13.35 41.19
N THR A 612 2.26 -13.69 40.24
CA THR A 612 2.82 -12.76 39.26
C THR A 612 2.44 -13.19 37.84
N LEU A 613 1.89 -12.26 37.05
CA LEU A 613 1.67 -12.49 35.61
C LEU A 613 2.84 -11.92 34.81
N TRP A 614 3.54 -12.79 34.08
CA TRP A 614 4.57 -12.41 33.13
C TRP A 614 3.97 -12.26 31.73
N ASP A 615 4.19 -11.09 31.13
CA ASP A 615 3.57 -10.63 29.89
C ASP A 615 2.03 -10.62 29.93
N CYS A 616 1.39 -10.18 28.85
CA CYS A 616 -0.06 -10.06 28.79
C CYS A 616 -0.61 -10.46 27.41
N VAL A 617 -1.78 -11.10 27.43
CA VAL A 617 -2.57 -11.41 26.23
C VAL A 617 -3.80 -10.49 26.17
N ALA A 618 -4.24 -10.18 24.95
CA ALA A 618 -5.30 -9.19 24.74
C ALA A 618 -6.65 -9.65 25.26
N TYR A 619 -6.96 -10.94 25.11
CA TYR A 619 -8.28 -11.45 25.40
C TYR A 619 -8.48 -11.67 26.90
N LEU A 620 -9.52 -11.07 27.46
CA LEU A 620 -9.93 -11.23 28.85
C LEU A 620 -11.44 -11.43 28.93
N ASP A 621 -11.85 -12.63 29.36
CA ASP A 621 -13.23 -13.03 29.59
C ASP A 621 -13.48 -13.43 31.04
N ASP A 622 -14.75 -13.58 31.39
CA ASP A 622 -15.15 -13.80 32.78
C ASP A 622 -14.75 -15.22 33.25
N ASN A 623 -14.63 -16.19 32.33
CA ASN A 623 -14.12 -17.53 32.61
C ASN A 623 -12.63 -17.49 32.98
N THR A 624 -11.81 -16.74 32.23
CA THR A 624 -10.40 -16.53 32.57
C THR A 624 -10.27 -15.87 33.93
N VAL A 625 -11.08 -14.85 34.21
CA VAL A 625 -11.06 -14.16 35.50
C VAL A 625 -11.42 -15.11 36.65
N GLY A 626 -12.47 -15.91 36.49
CA GLY A 626 -12.88 -16.92 37.48
C GLY A 626 -11.77 -17.92 37.75
N TRP A 627 -11.22 -18.51 36.69
CA TRP A 627 -10.14 -19.50 36.81
C TRP A 627 -8.89 -18.94 37.48
N ILE A 628 -8.46 -17.71 37.15
CA ILE A 628 -7.29 -17.08 37.79
C ILE A 628 -7.56 -16.78 39.27
N LYS A 629 -8.78 -16.37 39.63
CA LYS A 629 -9.15 -16.17 41.04
C LYS A 629 -9.11 -17.47 41.83
N GLU A 630 -9.48 -18.60 41.22
CA GLU A 630 -9.32 -19.93 41.83
C GLU A 630 -7.85 -20.31 42.06
N GLN A 631 -6.93 -19.78 41.24
CA GLN A 631 -5.48 -19.94 41.45
C GLN A 631 -4.88 -18.95 42.46
N GLY A 632 -5.68 -18.08 43.09
CA GLY A 632 -5.20 -17.07 44.05
C GLY A 632 -5.11 -15.63 43.52
N GLY A 633 -5.59 -15.37 42.30
CA GLY A 633 -5.61 -14.03 41.71
C GLY A 633 -4.27 -13.61 41.10
N ILE A 634 -4.08 -12.30 40.90
CA ILE A 634 -2.83 -11.69 40.41
C ILE A 634 -2.50 -10.52 41.33
N GLY A 635 -1.29 -10.48 41.89
CA GLY A 635 -0.83 -9.35 42.69
C GLY A 635 0.04 -8.36 41.93
N ARG A 636 0.51 -8.72 40.74
CA ARG A 636 1.32 -7.86 39.86
C ARG A 636 1.43 -8.43 38.45
N ILE A 637 1.54 -7.52 37.48
CA ILE A 637 1.79 -7.84 36.06
C ILE A 637 3.16 -7.28 35.70
N CYS A 638 4.05 -8.10 35.15
CA CYS A 638 5.37 -7.67 34.68
C CYS A 638 5.45 -7.91 33.18
N ILE A 639 5.77 -6.89 32.38
CA ILE A 639 5.76 -7.01 30.91
C ILE A 639 7.15 -6.78 30.33
N SER A 640 7.56 -7.70 29.48
CA SER A 640 8.90 -7.77 28.90
C SER A 640 9.24 -6.60 27.98
N HIS A 641 8.32 -6.19 27.11
CA HIS A 641 8.54 -5.16 26.09
C HIS A 641 7.21 -4.70 25.44
N PRO A 642 7.21 -3.61 24.64
CA PRO A 642 5.99 -2.96 24.15
C PRO A 642 5.04 -3.79 23.30
N HIS A 643 5.47 -4.89 22.66
CA HIS A 643 4.53 -5.71 21.91
C HIS A 643 3.48 -6.39 22.80
N TYR A 644 3.78 -6.59 24.09
CA TYR A 644 2.94 -7.38 25.01
C TYR A 644 2.21 -6.54 26.07
N TYR A 645 2.22 -5.20 25.96
CA TYR A 645 1.40 -4.33 26.83
C TYR A 645 -0.10 -4.63 26.71
N SER A 646 -0.56 -4.91 25.50
CA SER A 646 -1.88 -5.46 25.20
C SER A 646 -3.05 -4.75 25.91
N THR A 647 -3.89 -5.48 26.66
CA THR A 647 -4.98 -4.95 27.49
C THR A 647 -4.61 -4.91 28.98
N ALA A 648 -3.31 -4.78 29.32
CA ALA A 648 -2.83 -4.93 30.71
C ALA A 648 -3.54 -4.04 31.74
N LEU A 649 -4.02 -2.85 31.35
CA LEU A 649 -4.83 -1.99 32.24
C LEU A 649 -6.19 -2.62 32.60
N ASP A 650 -6.83 -3.34 31.68
CA ASP A 650 -8.08 -4.05 31.99
C ASP A 650 -7.81 -5.26 32.91
N TRP A 651 -6.69 -5.96 32.71
CA TRP A 651 -6.25 -7.02 33.63
C TRP A 651 -5.97 -6.45 35.02
N ALA A 652 -5.17 -5.39 35.11
CA ALA A 652 -4.83 -4.71 36.36
C ALA A 652 -6.08 -4.19 37.11
N ALA A 653 -7.06 -3.66 36.39
CA ALA A 653 -8.31 -3.20 36.99
C ALA A 653 -9.14 -4.36 37.56
N VAL A 654 -9.17 -5.52 36.90
CA VAL A 654 -9.94 -6.69 37.36
C VAL A 654 -9.31 -7.37 38.58
N PHE A 655 -7.97 -7.39 38.66
CA PHE A 655 -7.23 -8.05 39.74
C PHE A 655 -6.66 -7.10 40.80
N ASP A 656 -6.89 -5.79 40.67
CA ASP A 656 -6.43 -4.74 41.58
C ASP A 656 -4.90 -4.76 41.81
N CYS A 657 -4.13 -4.83 40.72
CA CYS A 657 -2.68 -5.07 40.78
C CYS A 657 -1.83 -4.18 39.86
N PRO A 658 -0.62 -3.76 40.29
CA PRO A 658 0.25 -2.88 39.50
C PRO A 658 0.83 -3.56 38.25
N ILE A 659 1.14 -2.73 37.25
CA ILE A 659 1.81 -3.16 36.02
C ILE A 659 3.24 -2.64 36.00
N PHE A 660 4.24 -3.51 35.97
CA PHE A 660 5.65 -3.18 35.92
C PHE A 660 6.18 -3.29 34.48
N ILE A 661 6.81 -2.21 34.01
CA ILE A 661 7.51 -2.15 32.73
C ILE A 661 8.84 -1.41 32.91
N SER A 662 9.76 -1.57 31.96
CA SER A 662 10.96 -0.74 31.96
C SER A 662 10.64 0.72 31.64
N LYS A 663 11.20 1.65 32.41
CA LYS A 663 11.15 3.09 32.16
C LYS A 663 11.70 3.47 30.78
N ALA A 664 12.66 2.71 30.25
CA ALA A 664 13.20 2.96 28.91
C ALA A 664 12.13 2.79 27.81
N ASP A 665 11.08 2.03 28.08
CA ASP A 665 9.98 1.78 27.15
C ASP A 665 8.70 2.57 27.48
N GLU A 666 8.77 3.57 28.38
CA GLU A 666 7.64 4.42 28.79
C GLU A 666 6.95 5.09 27.59
N MET A 667 7.73 5.54 26.60
CA MET A 667 7.20 6.21 25.41
C MET A 667 6.28 5.32 24.55
N TRP A 668 6.29 4.00 24.76
CA TRP A 668 5.50 3.05 24.00
C TRP A 668 4.13 2.75 24.62
N ILE A 669 3.80 3.35 25.76
CA ILE A 669 2.48 3.19 26.40
C ILE A 669 1.39 3.76 25.49
N THR A 670 0.53 2.90 24.95
CA THR A 670 -0.53 3.26 24.00
C THR A 670 -1.84 3.72 24.66
N ARG A 671 -2.07 3.31 25.91
CA ARG A 671 -3.23 3.69 26.73
C ARG A 671 -2.75 4.21 28.08
N GLN A 672 -3.07 5.46 28.36
CA GLN A 672 -2.88 6.04 29.68
C GLN A 672 -3.97 5.53 30.64
N PRO A 673 -3.64 5.29 31.92
CA PRO A 673 -4.62 4.98 32.95
C PRO A 673 -5.62 6.14 33.08
N GLN A 674 -6.87 5.83 33.43
CA GLN A 674 -7.87 6.88 33.65
C GLN A 674 -7.49 7.74 34.87
N PRO A 675 -7.99 8.98 35.01
CA PRO A 675 -7.66 9.84 36.15
C PRO A 675 -7.89 9.17 37.52
N GLU A 676 -8.92 8.34 37.65
CA GLU A 676 -9.18 7.53 38.84
C GLU A 676 -8.12 6.44 39.07
N ASP A 677 -7.68 5.76 38.01
CA ASP A 677 -6.61 4.76 38.06
C ASP A 677 -5.24 5.41 38.33
N GLN A 678 -5.04 6.67 37.95
CA GLN A 678 -3.82 7.43 38.28
C GLN A 678 -3.75 7.77 39.76
N MET A 679 -4.90 7.95 40.40
CA MET A 679 -5.00 8.24 41.83
C MET A 679 -4.79 6.96 42.67
N ASP A 680 -5.12 5.79 42.11
CA ASP A 680 -4.84 4.49 42.68
C ASP A 680 -3.62 3.84 42.03
N ARG A 681 -2.43 4.06 42.62
CA ARG A 681 -1.15 3.58 42.09
C ARG A 681 -1.14 2.08 41.74
N LYS A 682 -2.00 1.28 42.37
CA LYS A 682 -2.14 -0.15 42.07
C LYS A 682 -2.67 -0.43 40.67
N ARG A 683 -3.40 0.45 40.00
CA ARG A 683 -3.96 0.17 38.65
C ARG A 683 -3.25 0.96 37.56
N SER A 684 -1.99 1.30 37.80
CA SER A 684 -1.20 2.19 36.97
C SER A 684 0.12 1.57 36.51
N TRP A 685 0.75 2.19 35.52
CA TRP A 685 2.07 1.82 35.04
C TRP A 685 3.14 2.20 36.06
N SER A 686 3.85 1.20 36.57
CA SER A 686 5.01 1.33 37.44
C SER A 686 6.28 1.19 36.60
N LEU A 687 7.06 2.28 36.53
CA LEU A 687 8.23 2.39 35.66
C LEU A 687 9.52 2.00 36.41
N LEU A 688 10.08 0.87 36.03
CA LEU A 688 11.32 0.31 36.58
C LEU A 688 12.54 0.87 35.87
N SER A 689 13.46 1.48 36.63
CA SER A 689 14.54 2.29 36.05
C SER A 689 15.92 1.66 36.14
N THR A 690 16.12 0.75 37.10
CA THR A 690 17.40 0.06 37.26
C THR A 690 17.46 -1.19 36.37
N GLU A 691 18.65 -1.77 36.21
CA GLU A 691 18.82 -2.94 35.35
C GLU A 691 18.22 -4.21 35.97
N VAL A 692 18.19 -4.32 37.30
CA VAL A 692 17.64 -5.45 38.05
C VAL A 692 16.84 -4.90 39.22
N GLU A 693 15.53 -5.13 39.21
CA GLU A 693 14.61 -4.70 40.28
C GLU A 693 13.94 -5.95 40.87
N PRO A 694 14.00 -6.18 42.19
CA PRO A 694 13.24 -7.24 42.83
C PRO A 694 11.73 -6.94 42.72
N VAL A 695 10.97 -7.94 42.27
CA VAL A 695 9.51 -7.88 42.14
C VAL A 695 8.85 -8.64 43.29
N THR A 696 9.45 -9.76 43.69
CA THR A 696 9.13 -10.54 44.90
C THR A 696 10.42 -10.92 45.59
N GLN A 697 10.34 -11.66 46.69
CA GLN A 697 11.53 -12.27 47.30
C GLN A 697 12.31 -13.17 46.33
N ASP A 698 11.61 -13.87 45.41
CA ASP A 698 12.21 -14.87 44.51
C ASP A 698 12.30 -14.43 43.04
N LEU A 699 11.57 -13.38 42.66
CA LEU A 699 11.46 -12.89 41.28
C LEU A 699 12.09 -11.51 41.12
N SER A 700 12.92 -11.34 40.08
CA SER A 700 13.49 -10.05 39.69
C SER A 700 13.15 -9.70 38.24
N PHE A 701 12.78 -8.44 37.99
CA PHE A 701 12.64 -7.89 36.65
C PHE A 701 14.02 -7.42 36.17
N CYS A 702 14.52 -8.03 35.10
CA CYS A 702 15.88 -7.79 34.61
C CYS A 702 15.84 -7.20 33.19
N ARG A 703 16.19 -5.92 33.05
CA ARG A 703 16.29 -5.26 31.74
C ARG A 703 17.54 -5.74 31.02
N ILE A 704 17.37 -6.42 29.89
CA ILE A 704 18.46 -6.97 29.06
C ILE A 704 18.75 -6.07 27.86
N GLY A 705 17.74 -5.40 27.29
CA GLY A 705 17.87 -4.58 26.08
C GLY A 705 17.87 -5.39 24.78
N GLY A 706 18.14 -4.73 23.65
CA GLY A 706 18.28 -5.36 22.33
C GLY A 706 17.05 -5.19 21.45
N HIS A 707 16.02 -6.01 21.64
CA HIS A 707 14.78 -5.92 20.83
C HIS A 707 14.08 -4.55 21.03
N PHE A 708 13.98 -4.11 22.28
CA PHE A 708 13.72 -2.73 22.69
C PHE A 708 14.80 -2.34 23.73
N ASP A 709 15.04 -1.05 23.91
CA ASP A 709 15.97 -0.57 24.93
C ASP A 709 15.56 -1.00 26.34
N GLY A 710 14.24 -1.05 26.62
CA GLY A 710 13.66 -1.53 27.86
C GLY A 710 13.34 -3.02 27.90
N SER A 711 13.66 -3.78 26.85
CA SER A 711 13.36 -5.22 26.80
C SER A 711 13.92 -5.97 28.01
N ALA A 712 13.09 -6.79 28.63
CA ALA A 712 13.40 -7.45 29.89
C ALA A 712 13.08 -8.96 29.89
N VAL A 713 13.66 -9.64 30.87
CA VAL A 713 13.31 -11.01 31.28
C VAL A 713 12.89 -10.99 32.75
N LEU A 714 12.00 -11.89 33.15
CA LEU A 714 11.74 -12.15 34.55
C LEU A 714 12.65 -13.28 35.01
N HIS A 715 13.42 -13.05 36.06
CA HIS A 715 14.34 -14.03 36.61
C HIS A 715 13.77 -14.60 37.90
N SER A 716 13.70 -15.92 38.01
CA SER A 716 13.42 -16.63 39.26
C SER A 716 14.70 -17.24 39.81
N LYS A 717 15.12 -16.76 40.99
CA LYS A 717 16.29 -17.30 41.68
C LYS A 717 16.00 -18.70 42.25
N ARG A 718 14.81 -18.89 42.84
CA ARG A 718 14.39 -20.15 43.46
C ARG A 718 14.36 -21.31 42.45
N HIS A 719 13.82 -21.06 41.26
CA HIS A 719 13.62 -22.10 40.24
C HIS A 719 14.70 -22.12 39.15
N GLU A 720 15.76 -21.32 39.32
CA GLU A 720 16.83 -21.11 38.34
C GLU A 720 16.29 -20.94 36.92
N ALA A 721 15.34 -20.02 36.75
CA ALA A 721 14.58 -19.88 35.50
C ALA A 721 14.56 -18.43 35.02
N ILE A 722 14.53 -18.25 33.70
CA ILE A 722 14.15 -16.98 33.07
C ILE A 722 12.90 -17.15 32.22
N PHE A 723 12.03 -16.15 32.27
CA PHE A 723 10.85 -16.02 31.41
C PHE A 723 11.13 -14.91 30.40
N THR A 724 10.98 -15.21 29.11
CA THR A 724 11.46 -14.34 28.04
C THR A 724 10.34 -13.90 27.11
N GLY A 725 10.43 -12.64 26.65
CA GLY A 725 9.65 -12.12 25.53
C GLY A 725 10.38 -12.27 24.20
N ASP A 726 10.21 -11.30 23.28
CA ASP A 726 10.83 -11.37 21.95
C ASP A 726 12.37 -11.42 22.01
N THR A 727 13.01 -10.77 22.97
CA THR A 727 14.48 -10.64 23.08
C THR A 727 15.24 -11.97 22.98
N ILE A 728 14.71 -13.04 23.60
CA ILE A 728 15.35 -14.37 23.59
C ILE A 728 14.32 -15.37 23.12
N SER A 729 14.51 -15.87 21.89
CA SER A 729 13.60 -16.83 21.26
C SER A 729 14.32 -18.15 21.05
N LEU A 730 13.65 -19.25 21.36
CA LEU A 730 14.10 -20.58 20.96
C LEU A 730 13.87 -20.76 19.46
N THR A 731 14.83 -21.37 18.78
CA THR A 731 14.69 -21.76 17.36
C THR A 731 13.94 -23.09 17.26
N PRO A 732 13.48 -23.51 16.05
CA PRO A 732 12.79 -24.79 15.88
C PRO A 732 13.51 -25.96 16.56
N ALA A 733 12.71 -26.87 17.17
CA ALA A 733 13.15 -27.99 17.99
C ALA A 733 13.86 -27.62 19.32
N ASN A 734 13.81 -26.36 19.76
CA ASN A 734 14.38 -25.86 21.02
C ASN A 734 15.87 -26.18 21.20
N ARG A 735 16.62 -26.28 20.09
CA ARG A 735 18.05 -26.68 20.11
C ARG A 735 19.03 -25.52 20.10
N ARG A 736 18.57 -24.31 19.80
CA ARG A 736 19.37 -23.07 19.78
C ARG A 736 18.52 -21.90 20.20
N ILE A 737 19.19 -20.80 20.51
CA ILE A 737 18.58 -19.52 20.86
C ILE A 737 18.93 -18.50 19.78
N THR A 738 18.02 -17.60 19.49
CA THR A 738 18.27 -16.44 18.64
C THR A 738 17.79 -15.17 19.33
N ILE A 739 18.33 -14.05 18.85
CA ILE A 739 18.00 -12.70 19.28
C ILE A 739 17.85 -11.85 18.03
N MET A 740 16.75 -11.11 17.93
CA MET A 740 16.46 -10.28 16.75
C MET A 740 16.02 -8.89 17.17
N TRP A 741 16.45 -7.90 16.39
CA TRP A 741 15.90 -6.56 16.51
C TRP A 741 14.43 -6.55 16.04
N SER A 742 14.10 -7.26 14.95
CA SER A 742 12.73 -7.42 14.46
C SER A 742 12.47 -8.85 14.00
N TYR A 743 11.71 -9.63 14.77
CA TYR A 743 11.28 -10.98 14.33
C TYR A 743 10.36 -10.94 13.10
N PRO A 744 9.30 -10.11 13.06
CA PRO A 744 8.36 -10.15 11.94
C PRO A 744 8.98 -9.76 10.60
N ASN A 745 10.01 -8.90 10.62
CA ASN A 745 10.73 -8.47 9.42
C ASN A 745 12.06 -9.20 9.22
N MET A 746 12.38 -10.19 10.06
CA MET A 746 13.63 -10.96 10.03
C MET A 746 14.90 -10.10 10.06
N ILE A 747 14.89 -9.01 10.85
CA ILE A 747 16.05 -8.11 10.99
C ILE A 747 16.87 -8.55 12.21
N PRO A 748 18.14 -8.97 12.02
CA PRO A 748 19.01 -9.37 13.12
C PRO A 748 19.31 -8.18 14.05
N LEU A 749 19.46 -8.46 15.35
CA LEU A 749 20.12 -7.52 16.26
C LEU A 749 21.62 -7.49 15.95
N ASP A 750 22.26 -6.34 16.05
CA ASP A 750 23.69 -6.23 15.76
C ASP A 750 24.52 -6.98 16.82
N GLY A 751 25.63 -7.60 16.39
CA GLY A 751 26.45 -8.42 17.28
C GLY A 751 27.12 -7.63 18.40
N LYS A 752 27.29 -6.32 18.26
CA LYS A 752 27.86 -5.46 19.30
C LYS A 752 26.88 -5.34 20.47
N THR A 753 25.61 -5.02 20.21
CA THR A 753 24.56 -4.99 21.24
C THR A 753 24.40 -6.35 21.93
N VAL A 754 24.47 -7.45 21.18
CA VAL A 754 24.44 -8.80 21.77
C VAL A 754 25.62 -9.02 22.74
N ALA A 755 26.83 -8.71 22.30
CA ALA A 755 28.08 -8.96 23.05
C ALA A 755 28.29 -8.02 24.24
N GLU A 756 28.00 -6.73 24.09
CA GLU A 756 28.33 -5.68 25.07
C GLU A 756 27.15 -5.31 25.97
N VAL A 757 25.92 -5.67 25.59
CA VAL A 757 24.70 -5.30 26.36
C VAL A 757 23.94 -6.55 26.81
N CYS A 758 23.44 -7.35 25.88
CA CYS A 758 22.53 -8.45 26.23
C CYS A 758 23.24 -9.57 27.00
N TRP A 759 24.41 -10.02 26.53
CA TRP A 759 25.15 -11.12 27.15
C TRP A 759 25.62 -10.79 28.59
N PRO A 760 26.33 -9.67 28.86
CA PRO A 760 26.78 -9.32 30.21
C PRO A 760 25.67 -9.26 31.25
N ARG A 761 24.48 -8.78 30.84
CA ARG A 761 23.31 -8.68 31.71
C ARG A 761 22.70 -10.04 32.03
N LEU A 762 22.60 -10.93 31.03
CA LEU A 762 22.12 -12.29 31.24
C LEU A 762 23.11 -13.16 32.00
N GLU A 763 24.41 -13.00 31.75
CA GLU A 763 25.47 -13.77 32.37
C GLU A 763 25.49 -13.61 33.90
N ARG A 764 25.07 -12.45 34.43
CA ARG A 764 24.95 -12.22 35.87
C ARG A 764 23.80 -12.99 36.53
N LEU A 765 22.85 -13.49 35.75
CA LEU A 765 21.69 -14.21 36.26
C LEU A 765 22.02 -15.71 36.40
N ALA A 766 21.53 -16.32 37.49
CA ALA A 766 21.63 -17.75 37.73
C ALA A 766 20.39 -18.46 37.18
N PHE A 767 20.51 -19.10 36.02
CA PHE A 767 19.39 -19.83 35.41
C PHE A 767 19.87 -21.05 34.62
N SER A 768 19.02 -22.08 34.61
CA SER A 768 19.15 -23.31 33.84
C SER A 768 17.93 -23.55 32.96
N ASN A 769 16.77 -22.97 33.30
CA ASN A 769 15.51 -23.13 32.57
C ASN A 769 15.13 -21.84 31.83
N ILE A 770 14.55 -21.97 30.63
CA ILE A 770 14.06 -20.86 29.81
C ILE A 770 12.64 -21.15 29.37
N TYR A 771 11.74 -20.23 29.68
CA TYR A 771 10.34 -20.27 29.27
C TYR A 771 10.08 -19.11 28.29
N SER A 772 9.89 -19.42 27.01
CA SER A 772 9.80 -18.39 25.96
C SER A 772 8.36 -17.92 25.68
N LYS A 773 8.18 -17.15 24.61
CA LYS A 773 6.95 -16.40 24.30
C LYS A 773 5.81 -17.21 23.69
N PHE A 774 6.07 -18.42 23.19
CA PHE A 774 5.05 -19.30 22.62
C PHE A 774 4.95 -20.63 23.37
N VAL A 775 3.77 -21.24 23.34
CA VAL A 775 3.54 -22.56 23.95
C VAL A 775 4.40 -23.61 23.25
N GLY A 776 5.15 -24.40 24.02
CA GLY A 776 6.05 -25.43 23.49
C GLY A 776 7.48 -24.94 23.22
N GLU A 777 7.74 -23.64 23.31
CA GLU A 777 9.08 -23.06 23.25
C GLU A 777 9.66 -22.95 24.66
N ASP A 778 9.91 -24.12 25.26
CA ASP A 778 10.47 -24.28 26.60
C ASP A 778 11.77 -25.09 26.54
N LEU A 779 12.79 -24.61 27.24
CA LEU A 779 14.08 -25.29 27.39
C LEU A 779 14.34 -25.57 28.86
N LEU A 780 14.35 -26.84 29.21
CA LEU A 780 14.66 -27.30 30.56
C LEU A 780 16.09 -27.79 30.63
N ASN A 781 16.81 -27.32 31.66
CA ASN A 781 18.23 -27.55 31.89
C ASN A 781 19.17 -26.94 30.84
N GLY A 782 20.30 -26.40 31.28
CA GLY A 782 21.39 -25.96 30.41
C GLY A 782 21.10 -24.68 29.62
N GLY A 783 20.06 -23.93 29.98
CA GLY A 783 19.65 -22.69 29.31
C GLY A 783 20.77 -21.67 29.20
N LYS A 784 21.52 -21.40 30.27
CA LYS A 784 22.61 -20.41 30.25
C LYS A 784 23.73 -20.77 29.28
N GLU A 785 24.13 -22.04 29.26
CA GLU A 785 25.14 -22.54 28.32
C GLU A 785 24.64 -22.51 26.87
N MET A 786 23.35 -22.80 26.65
CA MET A 786 22.70 -22.67 25.35
C MET A 786 22.70 -21.21 24.86
N VAL A 787 22.37 -20.25 25.72
CA VAL A 787 22.43 -18.81 25.40
C VAL A 787 23.86 -18.43 25.00
N ARG A 788 24.85 -18.78 25.83
CA ARG A 788 26.26 -18.47 25.58
C ARG A 788 26.71 -18.94 24.21
N ARG A 789 26.57 -20.25 23.92
CA ARG A 789 26.98 -20.84 22.64
C ARG A 789 26.22 -20.24 21.46
N SER A 790 24.91 -20.01 21.63
CA SER A 790 24.10 -19.47 20.55
C SER A 790 24.45 -18.00 20.25
N PHE A 791 24.77 -17.20 21.27
CA PHE A 791 25.18 -15.80 21.10
C PHE A 791 26.58 -15.70 20.49
N GLU A 792 27.51 -16.57 20.91
CA GLU A 792 28.82 -16.70 20.26
C GLU A 792 28.69 -17.04 18.77
N GLU A 793 27.89 -18.06 18.44
CA GLU A 793 27.62 -18.45 17.06
C GLU A 793 26.96 -17.30 16.29
N TYR A 794 25.94 -16.66 16.86
CA TYR A 794 25.21 -15.55 16.27
C TYR A 794 26.14 -14.37 15.92
N CYS A 795 26.96 -13.92 16.87
CA CYS A 795 27.92 -12.84 16.65
C CYS A 795 28.97 -13.21 15.58
N SER A 796 29.42 -14.46 15.55
CA SER A 796 30.37 -14.93 14.54
C SER A 796 29.82 -14.84 13.11
N LYS A 797 28.50 -15.05 12.92
CA LYS A 797 27.86 -15.00 11.60
C LYS A 797 27.59 -13.58 11.11
N LEU A 798 27.60 -12.59 12.00
CA LEU A 798 27.41 -11.18 11.65
C LEU A 798 28.73 -10.45 11.30
N ASN A 799 29.86 -11.17 11.20
CA ASN A 799 31.21 -10.60 11.00
C ASN A 799 31.60 -9.57 12.07
N THR A 800 31.00 -9.63 13.26
CA THR A 800 31.53 -8.92 14.43
C THR A 800 32.86 -9.59 14.79
N PRO A 801 33.98 -8.86 14.93
CA PRO A 801 35.26 -9.46 15.30
C PRO A 801 35.06 -10.33 16.55
N THR A 802 35.45 -11.60 16.49
CA THR A 802 35.36 -12.54 17.63
C THR A 802 36.05 -11.98 18.88
N ASP A 803 37.03 -11.09 18.66
CA ASP A 803 37.75 -10.36 19.70
C ASP A 803 36.84 -9.41 20.48
N ALA A 804 35.78 -8.83 19.91
CA ALA A 804 34.86 -7.96 20.64
C ALA A 804 34.01 -8.75 21.66
N PHE A 805 33.59 -9.97 21.34
CA PHE A 805 32.89 -10.85 22.28
C PHE A 805 33.84 -11.35 23.38
N LYS A 806 35.09 -11.70 23.02
CA LYS A 806 36.12 -12.08 24.00
C LYS A 806 36.54 -10.91 24.90
N MET A 807 36.70 -9.71 24.35
CA MET A 807 37.03 -8.49 25.12
C MET A 807 35.90 -8.09 26.08
N GLY A 808 34.63 -8.29 25.71
CA GLY A 808 33.50 -8.09 26.63
C GLY A 808 33.52 -9.07 27.81
N ILE A 809 33.95 -10.32 27.59
CA ILE A 809 34.17 -11.31 28.65
C ILE A 809 35.37 -10.93 29.53
N GLU A 810 36.48 -10.49 28.93
CA GLU A 810 37.70 -10.09 29.68
C GLU A 810 37.47 -8.82 30.52
N GLN A 811 36.70 -7.84 30.04
CA GLN A 811 36.33 -6.64 30.79
C GLN A 811 35.38 -6.88 31.98
N LEU A 812 34.75 -8.06 32.07
CA LEU A 812 33.91 -8.46 33.21
C LEU A 812 34.69 -9.27 34.26
N LEU A 813 35.87 -9.78 33.90
CA LEU A 813 36.74 -10.58 34.77
C LEU A 813 37.81 -9.74 35.49
N GLU A 814 38.03 -8.49 35.07
CA GLU A 814 38.71 -7.43 35.83
C GLU A 814 37.73 -6.62 36.67
#